data_AF-A0AAZ1XHR9-F1
#
_entry.id   AF-A0AAZ1XHR9-F1
#
_cell.length_a   1.000
_cell.length_b   1.000
_cell.length_c   1.000
_cell.angle_alpha   90.00
_cell.angle_beta   90.00
_cell.angle_gamma   90.00
#
_symmetry.space_group_name_H-M   'P 1'
#
loop_
_entity.id
_entity.type
_entity.pdbx_description
1 polymer ?
#
loop_
_entity_poly.entity_id
_entity_poly.type
_entity_poly.pdbx_seq_one_letter_code
_entity_poly.pdbx_strand_id
1 'polypeptide(L)'
;MRWWLVVASLWLLVALTIPDAEARNRPRNQNGEILRGRRRRKDGQGFGRARAGRTRPLKIRLVPGPSIPVVPVEGNALLQQPYKNIQEQHATYNVIPGKQGQCVYQGLTMFDQAVWSPKPCVTCLCTGGRVVCDESTCPEIHCHFPFTPAGECCPVCMEPEPDLSLDISGDSPVPNDPSDVVTPLTQEEIQKILWREAEQHREEEERVKKKEEARRKRRKQRKEQEEKQRKIAEEMRKQEEEALRLQEEKELEEWSRQVEEEQKRRQEEEEDRRQKEEAEREARERERKLEEERKRQEEMLREELLDLVEKEKERREEENERREEENERREEENERREEENERREEDNERREEENERHEEEKEEQEEEVWLRGDVFQMLPKEPEEPEEPDLLPAPIPRPPVATEEEQVETEETGEGEDREIIAVNRGGLPPGCDISDVTATCENAKLTHFPPLAIPELKSLSLEGNSISSIPAGAFNGIPNLEWINLKKNKLTSAGIDAKAFKGLKKLTRLYLDGNLLDVVPSDLPPTLQELKINENRLRGIDENSFQDLSSLVILELEGNLLSEGNVDPLAFAPLIQLSYLRLGRNHFRTVPQGLPKSLLELYLENNLIEEISETVFNQTSNLNIVSLRHNKLEETRIAPLAWINHRYLESIDLSYNKLYMVPSYLPRSLVHLVLLGNNIERIPGYVFAHMQPGLEYLYLSYNKLDGEGTEPESFFGAYHSLVELCLDHNQLVVVPSGINEMTNLHFLRLDNNMIRSIPDEAICDPNHSGDSTLVAVRLENNYIDPQKISPMAFSCVRSASSVVLKPQKTK
;
A
#
# COMPACT_ATOMS: atom_id res chain seq x y z
N MET A 1 -8.31 6.26 -47.39
CA MET A 1 -6.84 6.18 -47.49
C MET A 1 -6.33 6.37 -46.07
N ARG A 2 -5.69 5.38 -45.44
CA ARG A 2 -4.41 4.72 -45.82
C ARG A 2 -3.25 5.70 -45.82
N TRP A 3 -2.65 5.86 -44.66
CA TRP A 3 -1.21 5.92 -44.29
C TRP A 3 -1.20 5.69 -42.74
N TRP A 4 -0.04 5.64 -42.07
CA TRP A 4 0.13 5.24 -40.63
C TRP A 4 0.07 3.74 -40.26
N LEU A 5 0.38 2.82 -41.19
CA LEU A 5 0.49 1.37 -40.87
C LEU A 5 1.69 0.65 -41.53
N VAL A 6 2.76 1.37 -41.89
CA VAL A 6 3.91 0.80 -42.65
C VAL A 6 5.30 1.17 -42.07
N VAL A 7 5.41 2.16 -41.18
CA VAL A 7 6.72 2.65 -40.71
C VAL A 7 7.23 1.93 -39.45
N ALA A 8 6.36 1.30 -38.65
CA ALA A 8 6.73 0.60 -37.41
C ALA A 8 7.36 -0.81 -37.63
N SER A 9 7.77 -1.15 -38.85
CA SER A 9 8.20 -2.50 -39.24
C SER A 9 9.66 -2.61 -39.68
N LEU A 10 10.51 -1.65 -39.27
CA LEU A 10 11.88 -1.54 -39.77
C LEU A 10 12.89 -0.94 -38.77
N TRP A 11 13.02 -1.52 -37.56
CA TRP A 11 14.20 -1.36 -36.69
C TRP A 11 14.39 -2.57 -35.75
N LEU A 12 14.57 -3.76 -36.34
CA LEU A 12 15.02 -4.96 -35.63
C LEU A 12 15.98 -5.71 -36.56
N LEU A 13 17.20 -6.02 -36.06
CA LEU A 13 18.38 -6.63 -36.75
C LEU A 13 19.48 -5.69 -37.30
N VAL A 14 20.26 -5.06 -36.40
CA VAL A 14 21.75 -5.01 -36.51
C VAL A 14 22.36 -5.02 -35.10
N ALA A 15 22.70 -6.21 -34.54
CA ALA A 15 23.57 -6.36 -33.35
C ALA A 15 23.99 -7.83 -33.09
N LEU A 16 24.65 -8.46 -34.06
CA LEU A 16 25.49 -9.65 -33.86
C LEU A 16 26.91 -9.22 -34.31
N THR A 17 28.05 -9.61 -33.72
CA THR A 17 28.39 -10.66 -32.75
C THR A 17 29.59 -10.23 -31.87
N ILE A 18 29.65 -10.66 -30.60
CA ILE A 18 30.87 -11.26 -29.99
C ILE A 18 30.39 -12.35 -29.02
N PRO A 19 30.82 -13.62 -29.15
CA PRO A 19 30.76 -14.59 -28.07
C PRO A 19 32.04 -14.52 -27.24
N ASP A 20 31.93 -14.68 -25.93
CA ASP A 20 33.07 -15.13 -25.12
C ASP A 20 32.63 -16.27 -24.20
N ALA A 21 33.50 -17.25 -24.01
CA ALA A 21 33.15 -18.54 -23.46
C ALA A 21 34.35 -19.17 -22.73
N GLU A 22 34.35 -19.07 -21.41
CA GLU A 22 35.22 -19.92 -20.58
C GLU A 22 34.45 -20.61 -19.46
N ALA A 23 34.85 -21.84 -19.16
CA ALA A 23 34.05 -22.81 -18.42
C ALA A 23 34.75 -23.29 -17.16
N ARG A 24 33.96 -23.75 -16.17
CA ARG A 24 34.38 -24.84 -15.27
C ARG A 24 33.21 -25.59 -14.63
N ASN A 25 32.94 -26.77 -15.18
CA ASN A 25 32.24 -27.84 -14.47
C ASN A 25 33.07 -28.34 -13.28
N ARG A 26 32.42 -28.65 -12.15
CA ARG A 26 32.72 -29.86 -11.34
C ARG A 26 31.57 -30.20 -10.36
N PRO A 27 31.11 -31.46 -10.28
CA PRO A 27 29.97 -31.83 -9.43
C PRO A 27 30.30 -32.77 -8.25
N ARG A 28 29.26 -32.95 -7.39
CA ARG A 28 28.85 -34.20 -6.69
C ARG A 28 29.33 -34.47 -5.24
N ASN A 29 28.47 -35.26 -4.56
CA ASN A 29 28.51 -35.85 -3.21
C ASN A 29 28.14 -34.86 -2.08
N GLN A 30 27.17 -35.08 -1.18
CA GLN A 30 26.52 -36.25 -0.52
C GLN A 30 27.33 -36.96 0.58
N ASN A 31 26.98 -36.68 1.86
CA ASN A 31 26.63 -37.62 2.96
C ASN A 31 27.00 -37.10 4.37
N GLY A 32 26.26 -37.53 5.42
CA GLY A 32 26.49 -37.22 6.86
C GLY A 32 25.87 -35.87 7.30
N GLU A 33 24.69 -35.74 7.90
CA GLU A 33 23.79 -36.62 8.70
C GLU A 33 24.06 -36.63 10.24
N ILE A 34 23.00 -36.39 11.04
CA ILE A 34 22.81 -36.56 12.52
C ILE A 34 23.85 -35.86 13.47
N LEU A 35 23.51 -34.96 14.42
CA LEU A 35 22.71 -35.19 15.64
C LEU A 35 22.30 -33.90 16.42
N ARG A 36 21.02 -33.89 16.82
CA ARG A 36 20.41 -33.42 18.11
C ARG A 36 21.11 -32.32 18.96
N GLY A 37 20.42 -31.18 19.13
CA GLY A 37 20.59 -30.26 20.27
C GLY A 37 19.30 -29.45 20.54
N ARG A 38 18.61 -29.70 21.66
CA ARG A 38 17.24 -29.20 21.94
C ARG A 38 17.18 -28.49 23.30
N ARG A 39 16.31 -27.47 23.44
CA ARG A 39 15.98 -26.69 24.69
C ARG A 39 17.04 -25.64 25.10
N ARG A 40 16.71 -24.57 25.85
CA ARG A 40 15.49 -23.71 25.94
C ARG A 40 15.89 -22.41 26.68
N ARG A 41 15.08 -21.35 26.53
CA ARG A 41 15.11 -20.08 27.29
C ARG A 41 15.47 -20.21 28.78
N LYS A 42 16.27 -19.27 29.31
CA LYS A 42 15.73 -18.23 30.23
C LYS A 42 16.67 -17.04 30.41
N ASP A 43 16.10 -15.98 30.97
CA ASP A 43 16.59 -14.60 31.05
C ASP A 43 17.45 -14.33 32.30
N GLY A 44 18.25 -13.26 32.29
CA GLY A 44 19.01 -12.80 33.46
C GLY A 44 19.68 -11.43 33.24
N GLN A 45 19.25 -10.41 33.98
CA GLN A 45 19.87 -9.07 33.99
C GLN A 45 21.11 -9.02 34.90
N GLY A 46 22.07 -8.15 34.61
CA GLY A 46 23.22 -7.91 35.49
C GLY A 46 24.05 -6.68 35.12
N PHE A 47 24.18 -5.71 36.04
CA PHE A 47 25.02 -4.51 35.89
C PHE A 47 26.50 -4.80 36.24
N GLY A 48 27.45 -4.10 35.61
CA GLY A 48 28.87 -4.10 36.01
C GLY A 48 29.71 -3.01 35.30
N ARG A 49 30.61 -2.32 36.02
CA ARG A 49 31.37 -1.16 35.49
C ARG A 49 32.91 -1.31 35.56
N ALA A 50 33.54 -1.26 34.38
CA ALA A 50 34.72 -0.45 34.02
C ALA A 50 36.17 -0.75 34.51
N ARG A 51 37.12 -0.15 33.75
CA ARG A 51 38.55 0.23 34.03
C ARG A 51 39.74 -0.72 33.72
N ALA A 52 40.15 -0.69 32.44
CA ALA A 52 41.42 -0.09 31.91
C ALA A 52 42.83 -0.33 32.53
N GLY A 53 43.81 -0.61 31.66
CA GLY A 53 45.27 -0.37 31.83
C GLY A 53 45.97 -0.24 30.45
N ARG A 54 46.71 0.85 30.17
CA ARG A 54 48.21 1.03 30.26
C ARG A 54 49.02 0.13 29.30
N THR A 55 49.95 0.65 28.49
CA THR A 55 51.28 1.16 28.91
C THR A 55 51.69 2.56 28.34
N ARG A 56 52.99 2.89 28.17
CA ARG A 56 53.56 4.27 28.20
C ARG A 56 54.89 4.46 27.39
N PRO A 57 55.45 5.71 27.23
CA PRO A 57 56.23 6.14 26.04
C PRO A 57 57.72 6.53 26.28
N LEU A 58 58.09 7.83 26.15
CA LEU A 58 59.38 8.55 26.42
C LEU A 58 60.24 8.90 25.15
N LYS A 59 60.96 10.05 24.96
CA LYS A 59 61.16 11.32 25.75
C LYS A 59 62.00 12.45 25.03
N ILE A 60 61.72 13.76 25.32
CA ILE A 60 62.67 14.95 25.51
C ILE A 60 63.51 15.46 24.28
N ARG A 61 64.07 16.70 24.06
CA ARG A 61 64.08 18.16 24.48
C ARG A 61 65.02 18.94 23.47
N LEU A 62 65.33 20.26 23.36
CA LEU A 62 64.97 21.69 23.71
C LEU A 62 65.70 22.60 22.62
N VAL A 63 65.46 23.89 22.25
CA VAL A 63 65.18 25.22 22.88
C VAL A 63 66.43 25.99 23.40
N PRO A 64 66.62 27.35 23.22
CA PRO A 64 66.06 28.33 22.24
C PRO A 64 67.08 29.42 21.71
N GLY A 65 66.63 30.41 20.90
CA GLY A 65 67.35 31.68 20.60
C GLY A 65 66.65 32.62 19.55
N PRO A 66 66.64 33.98 19.65
CA PRO A 66 65.75 34.84 18.83
C PRO A 66 66.40 35.92 17.92
N SER A 67 65.72 36.33 16.82
CA SER A 67 65.67 37.71 16.26
C SER A 67 64.75 37.85 15.02
N ILE A 68 64.25 39.07 14.77
CA ILE A 68 63.30 39.59 13.73
C ILE A 68 63.67 41.10 13.55
N PRO A 69 63.44 41.84 12.42
CA PRO A 69 62.56 41.66 11.24
C PRO A 69 63.35 41.57 9.88
N VAL A 70 62.85 41.65 8.63
CA VAL A 70 61.85 42.55 7.95
C VAL A 70 61.28 41.89 6.67
N VAL A 71 59.94 41.70 6.64
CA VAL A 71 58.86 41.92 5.60
C VAL A 71 59.14 41.81 4.04
N PRO A 72 58.15 41.81 3.11
CA PRO A 72 57.74 40.58 2.41
C PRO A 72 57.63 40.65 0.86
N VAL A 73 57.28 39.53 0.20
CA VAL A 73 56.17 39.39 -0.77
C VAL A 73 55.63 37.96 -0.65
N GLU A 74 54.31 37.77 -0.66
CA GLU A 74 53.64 36.45 -0.50
C GLU A 74 53.14 35.85 -1.82
N GLY A 75 52.85 34.54 -1.82
CA GLY A 75 52.26 33.82 -2.94
C GLY A 75 51.41 32.63 -2.47
N ASN A 76 50.66 32.02 -3.38
CA ASN A 76 49.74 30.90 -3.09
C ASN A 76 50.46 29.61 -2.67
N ALA A 77 49.99 28.94 -1.60
CA ALA A 77 49.79 27.47 -1.55
C ALA A 77 49.21 26.93 -0.22
N LEU A 78 48.10 26.17 -0.33
CA LEU A 78 47.79 24.89 0.31
C LEU A 78 47.92 24.63 1.85
N LEU A 79 46.81 24.10 2.40
CA LEU A 79 46.71 22.96 3.34
C LEU A 79 47.53 22.92 4.65
N GLN A 80 46.87 23.02 5.81
CA GLN A 80 46.56 21.87 6.70
C GLN A 80 45.78 22.26 8.00
N GLN A 81 45.18 21.26 8.64
CA GLN A 81 44.55 21.30 9.98
C GLN A 81 45.56 20.92 11.10
N PRO A 82 45.17 20.75 12.38
CA PRO A 82 44.49 21.67 13.31
C PRO A 82 45.21 21.76 14.67
N TYR A 83 44.81 22.65 15.59
CA TYR A 83 45.04 22.44 17.04
C TYR A 83 43.93 23.03 17.94
N LYS A 84 43.95 22.65 19.23
CA LYS A 84 42.82 22.72 20.18
C LYS A 84 42.91 23.84 21.23
N ASN A 85 41.75 24.10 21.86
CA ASN A 85 41.51 24.65 23.21
C ASN A 85 41.78 26.14 23.48
N ILE A 86 40.70 26.91 23.61
CA ILE A 86 40.46 27.84 24.73
C ILE A 86 39.10 27.45 25.38
N GLN A 87 38.88 27.79 26.65
CA GLN A 87 37.80 27.25 27.50
C GLN A 87 36.45 27.96 27.37
N GLU A 88 35.41 27.33 27.93
CA GLU A 88 34.02 27.78 27.90
C GLU A 88 33.75 29.06 28.70
N GLN A 89 32.89 29.92 28.16
CA GLN A 89 31.90 30.68 28.94
C GLN A 89 30.54 30.52 28.25
N HIS A 90 29.49 30.26 29.02
CA HIS A 90 28.16 29.92 28.49
C HIS A 90 27.36 31.16 28.08
N ALA A 91 26.69 31.07 26.93
CA ALA A 91 25.51 31.86 26.57
C ALA A 91 24.39 30.88 26.14
N THR A 92 23.14 31.18 26.49
CA THR A 92 22.16 30.11 26.76
C THR A 92 21.01 30.06 25.75
N TYR A 93 21.20 29.35 24.64
CA TYR A 93 20.10 28.81 23.82
C TYR A 93 20.53 27.53 23.09
N ASN A 94 19.61 26.58 22.97
CA ASN A 94 19.93 25.20 22.60
C ASN A 94 20.11 25.04 21.08
N VAL A 95 21.24 24.42 20.68
CA VAL A 95 21.49 23.98 19.30
C VAL A 95 21.53 22.44 19.28
N ILE A 96 20.89 21.84 18.27
CA ILE A 96 20.85 20.38 18.10
C ILE A 96 22.27 19.85 17.81
N PRO A 97 22.78 18.82 18.52
CA PRO A 97 24.16 18.36 18.34
C PRO A 97 24.35 17.67 16.98
N GLY A 98 25.27 18.17 16.16
CA GLY A 98 25.69 17.43 14.95
C GLY A 98 26.46 18.22 13.89
N LYS A 99 26.24 19.53 13.75
CA LYS A 99 26.93 20.36 12.73
C LYS A 99 27.58 21.59 13.37
N GLN A 100 28.87 21.79 13.06
CA GLN A 100 29.58 23.05 13.26
C GLN A 100 30.03 23.57 11.89
N GLY A 101 30.08 24.90 11.73
CA GLY A 101 30.23 25.54 10.43
C GLY A 101 28.87 25.96 9.86
N GLN A 102 28.58 27.24 10.02
CA GLN A 102 27.53 27.96 9.30
C GLN A 102 28.16 29.24 8.77
N CYS A 103 27.94 29.54 7.49
CA CYS A 103 28.41 30.76 6.84
C CYS A 103 27.21 31.64 6.52
N VAL A 104 27.27 32.93 6.86
CA VAL A 104 26.21 33.88 6.50
C VAL A 104 26.60 34.63 5.24
N TYR A 105 25.76 34.56 4.20
CA TYR A 105 25.91 35.29 2.95
C TYR A 105 24.67 36.14 2.68
N GLN A 106 24.81 37.46 2.70
CA GLN A 106 23.71 38.42 2.46
C GLN A 106 22.45 38.16 3.33
N GLY A 107 22.61 37.60 4.54
CA GLY A 107 21.53 37.24 5.45
C GLY A 107 21.09 35.76 5.39
N LEU A 108 21.45 35.03 4.34
CA LEU A 108 21.18 33.60 4.21
C LEU A 108 22.23 32.79 5.00
N THR A 109 21.77 31.82 5.80
CA THR A 109 22.66 30.94 6.59
C THR A 109 22.90 29.62 5.87
N MET A 110 24.10 29.45 5.32
CA MET A 110 24.53 28.25 4.60
C MET A 110 25.29 27.29 5.54
N PHE A 111 25.11 25.98 5.36
CA PHE A 111 25.82 24.95 6.13
C PHE A 111 27.24 24.72 5.61
N ASP A 112 28.14 24.20 6.46
CA ASP A 112 29.48 23.78 6.04
C ASP A 112 29.44 22.81 4.84
N GLN A 113 30.34 23.01 3.89
CA GLN A 113 30.42 22.34 2.59
C GLN A 113 29.24 22.58 1.62
N ALA A 114 28.28 23.45 1.95
CA ALA A 114 27.28 23.88 0.97
C ALA A 114 27.94 24.67 -0.18
N VAL A 115 27.64 24.26 -1.41
CA VAL A 115 27.95 24.99 -2.65
C VAL A 115 26.66 25.60 -3.18
N TRP A 116 26.69 26.88 -3.58
CA TRP A 116 25.57 27.58 -4.22
C TRP A 116 26.07 28.66 -5.16
N SER A 117 25.26 29.03 -6.15
CA SER A 117 25.62 30.06 -7.12
C SER A 117 24.69 31.28 -6.99
N PRO A 118 25.09 32.36 -6.25
CA PRO A 118 24.24 33.53 -6.04
C PRO A 118 24.10 34.42 -7.30
N LYS A 119 24.86 34.12 -8.35
CA LYS A 119 24.70 34.61 -9.73
C LYS A 119 25.08 33.45 -10.67
N PRO A 120 24.59 33.40 -11.92
CA PRO A 120 24.87 32.26 -12.81
C PRO A 120 26.37 31.94 -12.99
N CYS A 121 27.23 32.95 -13.06
CA CYS A 121 28.68 32.79 -13.21
C CYS A 121 29.50 32.79 -11.91
N VAL A 122 28.87 32.92 -10.73
CA VAL A 122 29.58 32.96 -9.45
C VAL A 122 29.23 31.73 -8.66
N THR A 123 30.21 30.91 -8.27
CA THR A 123 30.01 29.72 -7.44
C THR A 123 30.66 29.91 -6.07
N CYS A 124 29.85 29.87 -5.02
CA CYS A 124 30.25 30.08 -3.64
C CYS A 124 30.22 28.76 -2.85
N LEU A 125 31.18 28.58 -1.95
CA LEU A 125 31.35 27.44 -1.07
C LEU A 125 31.49 27.94 0.39
N CYS A 126 30.71 27.35 1.30
CA CYS A 126 30.86 27.54 2.74
C CYS A 126 31.91 26.57 3.29
N THR A 127 32.98 27.08 3.90
CA THR A 127 33.97 26.27 4.63
C THR A 127 34.41 26.95 5.93
N GLY A 128 34.33 26.25 7.05
CA GLY A 128 34.79 26.72 8.35
C GLY A 128 34.13 28.02 8.84
N GLY A 129 32.90 28.29 8.40
CA GLY A 129 32.18 29.54 8.68
C GLY A 129 32.56 30.72 7.77
N ARG A 130 33.37 30.52 6.72
CA ARG A 130 33.65 31.53 5.69
C ARG A 130 33.06 31.14 4.35
N VAL A 131 32.58 32.14 3.61
CA VAL A 131 32.19 32.00 2.21
C VAL A 131 33.41 32.26 1.34
N VAL A 132 33.71 31.34 0.42
CA VAL A 132 34.69 31.52 -0.65
C VAL A 132 33.93 31.43 -1.97
N CYS A 133 33.97 32.48 -2.79
CA CYS A 133 33.33 32.50 -4.10
C CYS A 133 34.37 32.59 -5.21
N ASP A 134 34.14 31.86 -6.29
CA ASP A 134 34.91 31.91 -7.53
C ASP A 134 34.01 32.42 -8.68
N GLU A 135 34.57 33.14 -9.65
CA GLU A 135 33.82 33.79 -10.74
C GLU A 135 34.29 33.28 -12.10
N SER A 136 33.39 32.58 -12.80
CA SER A 136 33.67 31.89 -14.05
C SER A 136 33.62 32.85 -15.24
N THR A 137 34.72 32.92 -15.99
CA THR A 137 34.78 33.68 -17.25
C THR A 137 34.43 32.78 -18.44
N CYS A 138 33.47 33.22 -19.25
CA CYS A 138 33.06 32.48 -20.45
C CYS A 138 34.05 32.63 -21.61
N PRO A 139 34.22 31.59 -22.45
CA PRO A 139 34.98 31.70 -23.69
C PRO A 139 34.24 32.58 -24.72
N GLU A 140 34.99 33.28 -25.58
CA GLU A 140 34.41 34.08 -26.67
C GLU A 140 33.81 33.18 -27.76
N ILE A 141 32.49 33.22 -27.92
CA ILE A 141 31.78 32.52 -29.00
C ILE A 141 31.46 33.47 -30.16
N HIS A 142 31.58 32.96 -31.39
CA HIS A 142 31.33 33.70 -32.63
C HIS A 142 30.23 33.00 -33.44
N CYS A 143 28.97 33.37 -33.21
CA CYS A 143 27.81 32.84 -33.94
C CYS A 143 26.71 33.90 -34.13
N HIS A 144 25.78 33.67 -35.05
CA HIS A 144 24.78 34.66 -35.45
C HIS A 144 23.71 34.96 -34.39
N PHE A 145 23.35 33.98 -33.56
CA PHE A 145 22.36 34.11 -32.49
C PHE A 145 22.85 33.42 -31.21
N PRO A 146 23.71 34.08 -30.41
CA PRO A 146 24.06 33.64 -29.07
C PRO A 146 22.91 33.96 -28.10
N PHE A 147 22.52 33.00 -27.27
CA PHE A 147 21.51 33.18 -26.22
C PHE A 147 21.95 32.46 -24.94
N THR A 148 21.65 33.02 -23.77
CA THR A 148 21.95 32.39 -22.48
C THR A 148 20.68 31.78 -21.89
N PRO A 149 20.64 30.45 -21.64
CA PRO A 149 19.51 29.82 -20.96
C PRO A 149 19.30 30.36 -19.53
N ALA A 150 18.05 30.39 -19.07
CA ALA A 150 17.72 30.89 -17.74
C ALA A 150 18.35 30.00 -16.65
N GLY A 151 19.33 30.55 -15.93
CA GLY A 151 20.08 29.86 -14.88
C GLY A 151 21.51 29.45 -15.25
N GLU A 152 21.89 29.51 -16.54
CA GLU A 152 23.25 29.18 -16.98
C GLU A 152 24.16 30.42 -17.06
N CYS A 153 25.48 30.21 -16.90
CA CYS A 153 26.48 31.28 -16.94
C CYS A 153 26.76 31.78 -18.37
N CYS A 154 27.01 30.85 -19.30
CA CYS A 154 27.58 31.18 -20.60
C CYS A 154 26.55 31.07 -21.73
N PRO A 155 26.60 31.96 -22.73
CA PRO A 155 25.71 31.86 -23.88
C PRO A 155 26.04 30.62 -24.74
N VAL A 156 25.00 30.04 -25.31
CA VAL A 156 25.06 28.96 -26.31
C VAL A 156 24.59 29.49 -27.67
N CYS A 157 25.04 28.85 -28.75
CA CYS A 157 24.61 29.20 -30.11
C CYS A 157 23.36 28.39 -30.48
N MET A 158 22.30 29.08 -30.93
CA MET A 158 21.12 28.42 -31.48
C MET A 158 21.34 28.09 -32.96
N GLU A 159 21.41 26.80 -33.30
CA GLU A 159 21.32 26.36 -34.69
C GLU A 159 19.84 26.37 -35.14
N PRO A 160 19.53 26.85 -36.36
CA PRO A 160 18.16 26.81 -36.86
C PRO A 160 17.80 25.40 -37.36
N GLU A 161 16.68 24.85 -36.85
CA GLU A 161 16.02 23.67 -37.40
C GLU A 161 15.82 23.82 -38.93
N PRO A 162 16.27 22.86 -39.77
CA PRO A 162 16.18 22.97 -41.22
C PRO A 162 14.76 22.67 -41.72
N ASP A 163 14.05 23.71 -42.17
CA ASP A 163 12.76 23.56 -42.83
C ASP A 163 12.86 22.73 -44.14
N LEU A 164 11.76 22.06 -44.48
CA LEU A 164 11.66 21.00 -45.48
C LEU A 164 11.86 21.50 -46.92
N SER A 165 13.12 21.60 -47.33
CA SER A 165 13.51 21.72 -48.73
C SER A 165 13.39 20.36 -49.43
N LEU A 166 12.28 20.18 -50.16
CA LEU A 166 12.07 19.03 -51.04
C LEU A 166 12.94 19.16 -52.30
N ASP A 167 14.03 18.39 -52.36
CA ASP A 167 14.75 18.15 -53.61
C ASP A 167 13.83 17.49 -54.64
N ILE A 168 13.73 18.12 -55.82
CA ILE A 168 13.25 17.48 -57.05
C ILE A 168 14.37 17.58 -58.08
N SER A 169 15.29 16.62 -58.02
CA SER A 169 16.27 16.37 -59.08
C SER A 169 15.55 15.86 -60.33
N GLY A 170 15.50 16.71 -61.36
CA GLY A 170 14.85 16.41 -62.64
C GLY A 170 15.75 15.62 -63.60
N ASP A 171 16.00 14.33 -63.34
CA ASP A 171 16.67 13.46 -64.31
C ASP A 171 15.77 13.19 -65.53
N SER A 172 16.16 13.72 -66.69
CA SER A 172 15.48 13.48 -67.97
C SER A 172 16.13 12.31 -68.72
N PRO A 173 15.37 11.31 -69.19
CA PRO A 173 15.91 10.25 -70.04
C PRO A 173 16.21 10.76 -71.46
N VAL A 174 17.37 10.40 -71.99
CA VAL A 174 17.85 10.74 -73.34
C VAL A 174 17.13 9.91 -74.43
N PRO A 175 16.65 10.54 -75.52
CA PRO A 175 16.39 9.86 -76.79
C PRO A 175 17.63 9.89 -77.71
N ASN A 176 17.88 8.81 -78.44
CA ASN A 176 18.99 8.70 -79.40
C ASN A 176 18.58 9.11 -80.83
N ASP A 177 19.57 9.66 -81.54
CA ASP A 177 19.77 9.77 -83.00
C ASP A 177 18.75 10.56 -83.89
N PRO A 178 19.22 11.34 -84.89
CA PRO A 178 18.37 12.14 -85.76
C PRO A 178 18.16 11.51 -87.15
N SER A 179 16.92 11.15 -87.52
CA SER A 179 16.56 10.79 -88.91
C SER A 179 15.05 10.88 -89.21
N ASP A 180 14.40 12.00 -88.85
CA ASP A 180 13.03 12.29 -89.32
C ASP A 180 12.94 13.67 -89.98
N VAL A 181 12.43 13.70 -91.21
CA VAL A 181 12.21 14.93 -91.97
C VAL A 181 10.88 15.55 -91.55
N VAL A 182 10.93 16.36 -90.49
CA VAL A 182 9.78 17.16 -90.06
C VAL A 182 9.40 18.13 -91.19
N THR A 183 8.38 17.78 -91.94
CA THR A 183 7.73 18.70 -92.87
C THR A 183 7.06 19.80 -92.04
N PRO A 184 7.26 21.09 -92.35
CA PRO A 184 6.65 22.16 -91.57
C PRO A 184 5.13 22.11 -91.76
N LEU A 185 4.40 21.84 -90.68
CA LEU A 185 2.93 21.84 -90.69
C LEU A 185 2.42 23.17 -91.24
N THR A 186 1.41 23.10 -92.09
CA THR A 186 0.83 24.29 -92.69
C THR A 186 0.15 25.15 -91.62
N GLN A 187 0.07 26.46 -91.88
CA GLN A 187 -0.46 27.42 -90.90
C GLN A 187 -1.92 27.14 -90.51
N GLU A 188 -2.69 26.47 -91.39
CA GLU A 188 -4.01 25.93 -91.06
C GLU A 188 -3.98 24.74 -90.09
N GLU A 189 -3.02 23.84 -90.21
CA GLU A 189 -2.91 22.65 -89.34
C GLU A 189 -2.49 23.07 -87.92
N ILE A 190 -1.56 24.02 -87.82
CA ILE A 190 -1.18 24.65 -86.55
C ILE A 190 -2.41 25.34 -85.91
N GLN A 191 -3.22 26.07 -86.68
CA GLN A 191 -4.48 26.63 -86.16
C GLN A 191 -5.49 25.55 -85.73
N LYS A 192 -5.63 24.45 -86.48
CA LYS A 192 -6.54 23.34 -86.14
C LYS A 192 -6.10 22.59 -84.87
N ILE A 193 -4.80 22.51 -84.59
CA ILE A 193 -4.24 21.96 -83.34
C ILE A 193 -4.53 22.93 -82.18
N LEU A 194 -4.11 24.20 -82.30
CA LEU A 194 -4.33 25.22 -81.27
C LEU A 194 -5.81 25.39 -80.90
N TRP A 195 -6.73 25.29 -81.87
CA TRP A 195 -8.17 25.38 -81.59
C TRP A 195 -8.67 24.16 -80.80
N ARG A 196 -8.18 22.95 -81.10
CA ARG A 196 -8.51 21.72 -80.35
C ARG A 196 -7.96 21.76 -78.93
N GLU A 197 -6.70 22.18 -78.77
CA GLU A 197 -6.07 22.32 -77.44
C GLU A 197 -6.79 23.38 -76.60
N ALA A 198 -7.16 24.52 -77.19
CA ALA A 198 -7.94 25.54 -76.50
C ALA A 198 -9.36 25.09 -76.11
N GLU A 199 -10.00 24.23 -76.92
CA GLU A 199 -11.31 23.64 -76.56
C GLU A 199 -11.17 22.59 -75.46
N GLN A 200 -10.15 21.71 -75.54
CA GLN A 200 -9.84 20.73 -74.50
C GLN A 200 -9.50 21.41 -73.16
N HIS A 201 -8.76 22.53 -73.18
CA HIS A 201 -8.48 23.31 -71.97
C HIS A 201 -9.76 23.91 -71.37
N ARG A 202 -10.72 24.37 -72.19
CA ARG A 202 -12.04 24.84 -71.72
C ARG A 202 -12.86 23.70 -71.09
N GLU A 203 -12.86 22.52 -71.70
CA GLU A 203 -13.54 21.33 -71.14
C GLU A 203 -12.90 20.85 -69.82
N GLU A 204 -11.57 20.82 -69.75
CA GLU A 204 -10.79 20.46 -68.56
C GLU A 204 -11.03 21.47 -67.42
N GLU A 205 -11.01 22.78 -67.70
CA GLU A 205 -11.37 23.82 -66.73
C GLU A 205 -12.77 23.62 -66.14
N GLU A 206 -13.77 23.39 -67.00
CA GLU A 206 -15.14 23.13 -66.55
C GLU A 206 -15.26 21.85 -65.73
N ARG A 207 -14.48 20.81 -66.08
CA ARG A 207 -14.38 19.57 -65.30
C ARG A 207 -13.74 19.81 -63.93
N VAL A 208 -12.71 20.66 -63.86
CA VAL A 208 -12.05 21.07 -62.61
C VAL A 208 -12.99 21.90 -61.74
N LYS A 209 -13.68 22.92 -62.28
CA LYS A 209 -14.65 23.74 -61.53
C LYS A 209 -15.76 22.87 -60.91
N LYS A 210 -16.32 21.92 -61.67
CA LYS A 210 -17.34 20.97 -61.18
C LYS A 210 -16.81 20.04 -60.09
N LYS A 211 -15.55 19.58 -60.20
CA LYS A 211 -14.85 18.76 -59.20
C LYS A 211 -14.55 19.56 -57.91
N GLU A 212 -14.15 20.82 -58.03
CA GLU A 212 -13.94 21.76 -56.93
C GLU A 212 -15.25 22.07 -56.19
N GLU A 213 -16.34 22.36 -56.91
CA GLU A 213 -17.65 22.64 -56.31
C GLU A 213 -18.19 21.41 -55.56
N ALA A 214 -18.05 20.21 -56.13
CA ALA A 214 -18.37 18.95 -55.46
C ALA A 214 -17.50 18.72 -54.20
N ARG A 215 -16.21 19.05 -54.24
CA ARG A 215 -15.30 19.00 -53.09
C ARG A 215 -15.70 20.00 -52.00
N ARG A 216 -16.17 21.20 -52.37
CA ARG A 216 -16.71 22.23 -51.47
C ARG A 216 -18.02 21.79 -50.81
N LYS A 217 -18.95 21.21 -51.58
CA LYS A 217 -20.21 20.64 -51.07
C LYS A 217 -19.95 19.50 -50.07
N ARG A 218 -19.07 18.54 -50.41
CA ARG A 218 -18.65 17.46 -49.49
C ARG A 218 -17.95 17.98 -48.23
N ARG A 219 -17.08 19.00 -48.34
CA ARG A 219 -16.45 19.66 -47.18
C ARG A 219 -17.49 20.33 -46.26
N LYS A 220 -18.53 20.97 -46.81
CA LYS A 220 -19.62 21.55 -46.01
C LYS A 220 -20.41 20.47 -45.28
N GLN A 221 -20.86 19.43 -45.99
CA GLN A 221 -21.60 18.30 -45.40
C GLN A 221 -20.81 17.61 -44.29
N ARG A 222 -19.52 17.34 -44.51
CA ARG A 222 -18.65 16.75 -43.49
C ARG A 222 -18.53 17.63 -42.25
N LYS A 223 -18.30 18.95 -42.40
CA LYS A 223 -18.26 19.87 -41.24
C LYS A 223 -19.59 19.89 -40.48
N GLU A 224 -20.72 19.88 -41.18
CA GLU A 224 -22.05 19.87 -40.56
C GLU A 224 -22.34 18.55 -39.82
N GLN A 225 -21.81 17.42 -40.32
CA GLN A 225 -21.89 16.12 -39.66
C GLN A 225 -20.96 16.03 -38.44
N GLU A 226 -19.73 16.54 -38.55
CA GLU A 226 -18.77 16.66 -37.43
C GLU A 226 -19.30 17.58 -36.32
N GLU A 227 -19.99 18.68 -36.67
CA GLU A 227 -20.64 19.57 -35.70
C GLU A 227 -21.83 18.91 -34.99
N LYS A 228 -22.65 18.14 -35.71
CA LYS A 228 -23.74 17.36 -35.11
C LYS A 228 -23.21 16.26 -34.19
N GLN A 229 -22.15 15.56 -34.57
CA GLN A 229 -21.49 14.58 -33.71
C GLN A 229 -20.87 15.22 -32.47
N ARG A 230 -20.26 16.40 -32.58
CA ARG A 230 -19.77 17.16 -31.42
C ARG A 230 -20.88 17.54 -30.44
N LYS A 231 -22.03 18.02 -30.95
CA LYS A 231 -23.18 18.37 -30.09
C LYS A 231 -23.75 17.15 -29.37
N ILE A 232 -23.91 16.03 -30.06
CA ILE A 232 -24.34 14.76 -29.45
C ILE A 232 -23.33 14.30 -28.38
N ALA A 233 -22.03 14.38 -28.65
CA ALA A 233 -21.00 13.99 -27.68
C ALA A 233 -20.93 14.94 -26.46
N GLU A 234 -21.18 16.24 -26.65
CA GLU A 234 -21.28 17.23 -25.56
C GLU A 234 -22.54 17.00 -24.71
N GLU A 235 -23.65 16.65 -25.33
CA GLU A 235 -24.93 16.33 -24.67
C GLU A 235 -24.86 15.00 -23.90
N MET A 236 -24.26 13.96 -24.48
CA MET A 236 -23.94 12.71 -23.79
C MET A 236 -23.02 12.92 -22.58
N ARG A 237 -21.95 13.72 -22.72
CA ARG A 237 -21.04 14.03 -21.60
C ARG A 237 -21.74 14.77 -20.46
N LYS A 238 -22.69 15.66 -20.76
CA LYS A 238 -23.49 16.34 -19.73
C LYS A 238 -24.43 15.38 -19.01
N GLN A 239 -25.05 14.45 -19.74
CA GLN A 239 -25.88 13.40 -19.14
C GLN A 239 -25.04 12.43 -18.27
N GLU A 240 -23.81 12.13 -18.68
CA GLU A 240 -22.85 11.31 -17.92
C GLU A 240 -22.38 12.04 -16.64
N GLU A 241 -22.05 13.34 -16.74
CA GLU A 241 -21.69 14.19 -15.59
C GLU A 241 -22.87 14.38 -14.61
N GLU A 242 -24.09 14.60 -15.13
CA GLU A 242 -25.32 14.73 -14.31
C GLU A 242 -25.70 13.40 -13.65
N ALA A 243 -25.54 12.26 -14.34
CA ALA A 243 -25.76 10.94 -13.77
C ALA A 243 -24.72 10.59 -12.69
N LEU A 244 -23.45 10.95 -12.89
CA LEU A 244 -22.39 10.75 -11.90
C LEU A 244 -22.67 11.56 -10.63
N ARG A 245 -23.05 12.84 -10.76
CA ARG A 245 -23.40 13.69 -9.61
C ARG A 245 -24.64 13.18 -8.86
N LEU A 246 -25.63 12.64 -9.57
CA LEU A 246 -26.80 12.00 -8.96
C LEU A 246 -26.47 10.65 -8.29
N GLN A 247 -25.35 10.01 -8.65
CA GLN A 247 -24.82 8.85 -7.93
C GLN A 247 -24.06 9.29 -6.67
N GLU A 248 -23.16 10.28 -6.78
CA GLU A 248 -22.43 10.85 -5.63
C GLU A 248 -23.38 11.38 -4.54
N GLU A 249 -24.47 12.06 -4.92
CA GLU A 249 -25.49 12.55 -3.99
C GLU A 249 -26.19 11.42 -3.22
N LYS A 250 -26.45 10.28 -3.88
CA LYS A 250 -27.06 9.09 -3.23
C LYS A 250 -26.08 8.36 -2.32
N GLU A 251 -24.84 8.18 -2.77
CA GLU A 251 -23.77 7.59 -1.95
C GLU A 251 -23.53 8.44 -0.69
N LEU A 252 -23.63 9.77 -0.79
CA LEU A 252 -23.55 10.70 0.33
C LEU A 252 -24.77 10.61 1.27
N GLU A 253 -26.01 10.48 0.75
CA GLU A 253 -27.20 10.22 1.59
C GLU A 253 -27.09 8.90 2.35
N GLU A 254 -26.71 7.81 1.66
CA GLU A 254 -26.58 6.48 2.29
C GLU A 254 -25.47 6.46 3.34
N TRP A 255 -24.32 7.10 3.05
CA TRP A 255 -23.25 7.29 4.02
C TRP A 255 -23.71 8.09 5.25
N SER A 256 -24.44 9.20 5.06
CA SER A 256 -24.97 9.99 6.18
C SER A 256 -25.92 9.20 7.07
N ARG A 257 -26.73 8.30 6.51
CA ARG A 257 -27.60 7.39 7.29
C ARG A 257 -26.78 6.38 8.10
N GLN A 258 -25.78 5.76 7.48
CA GLN A 258 -24.89 4.82 8.17
C GLN A 258 -24.13 5.47 9.34
N VAL A 259 -23.67 6.72 9.16
CA VAL A 259 -23.01 7.49 10.23
C VAL A 259 -23.97 7.82 11.38
N GLU A 260 -25.23 8.16 11.10
CA GLU A 260 -26.23 8.44 12.14
C GLU A 260 -26.62 7.15 12.92
N GLU A 261 -26.74 6.01 12.22
CA GLU A 261 -26.97 4.71 12.85
C GLU A 261 -25.78 4.24 13.70
N GLU A 262 -24.54 4.43 13.22
CA GLU A 262 -23.36 4.09 14.01
C GLU A 262 -23.20 5.00 15.24
N GLN A 263 -23.55 6.29 15.13
CA GLN A 263 -23.56 7.19 16.28
C GLN A 263 -24.59 6.78 17.34
N LYS A 264 -25.81 6.37 16.95
CA LYS A 264 -26.82 5.84 17.87
C LYS A 264 -26.34 4.57 18.57
N ARG A 265 -25.81 3.61 17.81
CA ARG A 265 -25.23 2.39 18.39
C ARG A 265 -24.08 2.67 19.36
N ARG A 266 -23.21 3.63 19.07
CA ARG A 266 -22.13 4.04 19.99
C ARG A 266 -22.65 4.72 21.26
N GLN A 267 -23.80 5.40 21.21
CA GLN A 267 -24.46 5.96 22.39
C GLN A 267 -25.10 4.84 23.24
N GLU A 268 -25.80 3.90 22.61
CA GLU A 268 -26.36 2.71 23.26
C GLU A 268 -25.26 1.85 23.92
N GLU A 269 -24.17 1.54 23.21
CA GLU A 269 -23.01 0.79 23.72
C GLU A 269 -22.28 1.53 24.86
N GLU A 270 -22.33 2.87 24.92
CA GLU A 270 -21.81 3.63 26.06
C GLU A 270 -22.80 3.67 27.25
N GLU A 271 -24.10 3.75 27.01
CA GLU A 271 -25.10 3.71 28.07
C GLU A 271 -25.12 2.33 28.77
N ASP A 272 -25.11 1.24 27.99
CA ASP A 272 -24.94 -0.13 28.50
C ASP A 272 -23.65 -0.28 29.33
N ARG A 273 -22.54 0.32 28.88
CA ARG A 273 -21.28 0.31 29.63
C ARG A 273 -21.42 1.04 30.98
N ARG A 274 -22.09 2.19 31.00
CA ARG A 274 -22.34 2.97 32.23
C ARG A 274 -23.23 2.20 33.21
N GLN A 275 -24.35 1.64 32.73
CA GLN A 275 -25.26 0.82 33.55
C GLN A 275 -24.54 -0.40 34.12
N LYS A 276 -23.67 -1.06 33.33
CA LYS A 276 -22.85 -2.19 33.78
C LYS A 276 -21.81 -1.80 34.83
N GLU A 277 -21.12 -0.67 34.67
CA GLU A 277 -20.20 -0.14 35.68
C GLU A 277 -20.91 0.21 36.99
N GLU A 278 -22.13 0.74 36.93
CA GLU A 278 -22.94 1.08 38.11
C GLU A 278 -23.42 -0.19 38.83
N ALA A 279 -23.95 -1.16 38.09
CA ALA A 279 -24.34 -2.47 38.63
C ALA A 279 -23.16 -3.22 39.27
N GLU A 280 -21.95 -3.13 38.70
CA GLU A 280 -20.75 -3.74 39.29
C GLU A 280 -20.30 -3.02 40.57
N ARG A 281 -20.43 -1.69 40.64
CA ARG A 281 -20.18 -0.93 41.88
C ARG A 281 -21.15 -1.32 42.98
N GLU A 282 -22.44 -1.43 42.68
CA GLU A 282 -23.44 -1.93 43.63
C GLU A 282 -23.14 -3.35 44.10
N ALA A 283 -22.79 -4.27 43.19
CA ALA A 283 -22.43 -5.64 43.53
C ALA A 283 -21.26 -5.70 44.51
N ARG A 284 -20.19 -4.94 44.24
CA ARG A 284 -19.01 -4.81 45.11
C ARG A 284 -19.34 -4.20 46.48
N GLU A 285 -20.30 -3.28 46.57
CA GLU A 285 -20.73 -2.72 47.86
C GLU A 285 -21.57 -3.73 48.67
N ARG A 286 -22.46 -4.49 48.01
CA ARG A 286 -23.24 -5.57 48.63
C ARG A 286 -22.32 -6.68 49.14
N GLU A 287 -21.31 -7.08 48.35
CA GLU A 287 -20.30 -8.06 48.75
C GLU A 287 -19.51 -7.63 49.99
N ARG A 288 -19.04 -6.36 50.05
CA ARG A 288 -18.37 -5.80 51.24
C ARG A 288 -19.23 -5.85 52.49
N LYS A 289 -20.52 -5.52 52.39
CA LYS A 289 -21.45 -5.57 53.54
C LYS A 289 -21.62 -7.01 54.05
N LEU A 290 -21.74 -7.98 53.15
CA LEU A 290 -21.78 -9.42 53.50
C LEU A 290 -20.44 -9.90 54.10
N GLU A 291 -19.30 -9.40 53.63
CA GLU A 291 -17.98 -9.74 54.20
C GLU A 291 -17.78 -9.14 55.61
N GLU A 292 -18.24 -7.90 55.84
CA GLU A 292 -18.24 -7.28 57.17
C GLU A 292 -19.18 -8.01 58.15
N GLU A 293 -20.37 -8.40 57.70
CA GLU A 293 -21.31 -9.18 58.52
C GLU A 293 -20.75 -10.57 58.85
N ARG A 294 -20.15 -11.26 57.88
CA ARG A 294 -19.50 -12.56 58.10
C ARG A 294 -18.32 -12.44 59.07
N LYS A 295 -17.50 -11.39 58.97
CA LYS A 295 -16.40 -11.14 59.93
C LYS A 295 -16.90 -10.94 61.36
N ARG A 296 -18.02 -10.23 61.56
CA ARG A 296 -18.63 -10.08 62.90
C ARG A 296 -19.16 -11.42 63.44
N GLN A 297 -19.70 -12.28 62.58
CA GLN A 297 -20.11 -13.64 62.98
C GLN A 297 -18.91 -14.54 63.30
N GLU A 298 -17.84 -14.50 62.49
CA GLU A 298 -16.57 -15.18 62.73
C GLU A 298 -15.90 -14.70 64.04
N GLU A 299 -16.00 -13.41 64.36
CA GLU A 299 -15.46 -12.81 65.58
C GLU A 299 -16.24 -13.24 66.84
N MET A 300 -17.58 -13.18 66.82
CA MET A 300 -18.41 -13.69 67.92
C MET A 300 -18.20 -15.20 68.17
N LEU A 301 -18.16 -16.01 67.10
CA LEU A 301 -17.90 -17.45 67.20
C LEU A 301 -16.48 -17.73 67.74
N ARG A 302 -15.52 -16.85 67.47
CA ARG A 302 -14.15 -16.96 67.98
C ARG A 302 -14.05 -16.58 69.45
N GLU A 303 -14.80 -15.58 69.91
CA GLU A 303 -14.92 -15.27 71.34
C GLU A 303 -15.59 -16.43 72.09
N GLU A 304 -16.73 -16.94 71.60
CA GLU A 304 -17.42 -18.11 72.20
C GLU A 304 -16.52 -19.36 72.25
N LEU A 305 -15.73 -19.61 71.21
CA LEU A 305 -14.77 -20.73 71.19
C LEU A 305 -13.61 -20.55 72.18
N LEU A 306 -13.09 -19.33 72.35
CA LEU A 306 -12.07 -19.04 73.36
C LEU A 306 -12.64 -19.26 74.77
N ASP A 307 -13.86 -18.78 75.01
CA ASP A 307 -14.59 -18.94 76.26
C ASP A 307 -14.82 -20.43 76.63
N LEU A 308 -14.95 -21.31 75.63
CA LEU A 308 -15.04 -22.76 75.81
C LEU A 308 -13.67 -23.42 76.02
N VAL A 309 -12.64 -22.97 75.31
CA VAL A 309 -11.25 -23.49 75.45
C VAL A 309 -10.66 -23.14 76.81
N GLU A 310 -10.95 -21.95 77.36
CA GLU A 310 -10.48 -21.55 78.70
C GLU A 310 -11.13 -22.41 79.80
N LYS A 311 -12.45 -22.62 79.75
CA LYS A 311 -13.16 -23.52 80.68
C LYS A 311 -12.68 -24.98 80.58
N GLU A 312 -12.38 -25.46 79.37
CA GLU A 312 -11.82 -26.80 79.17
C GLU A 312 -10.36 -26.90 79.65
N LYS A 313 -9.60 -25.80 79.62
CA LYS A 313 -8.25 -25.71 80.21
C LYS A 313 -8.33 -25.75 81.75
N GLU A 314 -9.18 -24.94 82.37
CA GLU A 314 -9.43 -24.98 83.82
C GLU A 314 -9.79 -26.39 84.30
N ARG A 315 -10.72 -27.06 83.60
CA ARG A 315 -11.12 -28.45 83.91
C ARG A 315 -9.97 -29.46 83.81
N ARG A 316 -9.01 -29.25 82.91
CA ARG A 316 -7.83 -30.12 82.74
C ARG A 316 -6.74 -29.83 83.76
N GLU A 317 -6.61 -28.59 84.19
CA GLU A 317 -5.71 -28.23 85.30
C GLU A 317 -6.25 -28.82 86.60
N GLU A 318 -7.56 -28.71 86.89
CA GLU A 318 -8.21 -29.45 87.99
C GLU A 318 -8.05 -30.99 87.88
N GLU A 319 -8.10 -31.57 86.68
CA GLU A 319 -7.94 -33.02 86.51
C GLU A 319 -6.48 -33.46 86.69
N ASN A 320 -5.51 -32.63 86.28
CA ASN A 320 -4.08 -32.89 86.47
C ASN A 320 -3.67 -32.75 87.93
N GLU A 321 -4.08 -31.70 88.64
CA GLU A 321 -3.79 -31.53 90.08
C GLU A 321 -4.27 -32.76 90.88
N ARG A 322 -5.47 -33.27 90.58
CA ARG A 322 -6.01 -34.49 91.22
C ARG A 322 -5.23 -35.76 90.87
N ARG A 323 -4.61 -35.83 89.68
CA ARG A 323 -3.76 -36.95 89.26
C ARG A 323 -2.36 -36.86 89.88
N GLU A 324 -1.82 -35.67 90.05
CA GLU A 324 -0.57 -35.43 90.76
C GLU A 324 -0.74 -35.78 92.25
N GLU A 325 -1.81 -35.31 92.90
CA GLU A 325 -2.18 -35.75 94.26
C GLU A 325 -2.38 -37.27 94.38
N GLU A 326 -2.88 -37.96 93.35
CA GLU A 326 -3.03 -39.42 93.38
C GLU A 326 -1.69 -40.14 93.14
N ASN A 327 -0.82 -39.59 92.31
CA ASN A 327 0.50 -40.14 92.03
C ASN A 327 1.46 -39.99 93.22
N GLU A 328 1.54 -38.81 93.85
CA GLU A 328 2.37 -38.61 95.06
C GLU A 328 2.01 -39.61 96.16
N ARG A 329 0.71 -39.86 96.37
CA ARG A 329 0.23 -40.86 97.35
C ARG A 329 0.59 -42.31 96.97
N ARG A 330 0.73 -42.62 95.68
CA ARG A 330 1.17 -43.93 95.18
C ARG A 330 2.68 -44.09 95.24
N GLU A 331 3.44 -43.02 95.01
CA GLU A 331 4.89 -42.99 95.17
C GLU A 331 5.27 -43.14 96.66
N GLU A 332 4.61 -42.40 97.56
CA GLU A 332 4.73 -42.61 99.01
C GLU A 332 4.35 -44.05 99.44
N GLU A 333 3.41 -44.72 98.78
CA GLU A 333 3.07 -46.11 99.09
C GLU A 333 4.09 -47.10 98.50
N ASN A 334 4.69 -46.79 97.35
CA ASN A 334 5.71 -47.62 96.71
C ASN A 334 7.06 -47.52 97.42
N GLU A 335 7.56 -46.32 97.76
CA GLU A 335 8.82 -46.16 98.53
C GLU A 335 8.78 -46.96 99.84
N ARG A 336 7.63 -46.93 100.56
CA ARG A 336 7.43 -47.72 101.78
C ARG A 336 7.43 -49.23 101.56
N ARG A 337 7.09 -49.70 100.35
CA ARG A 337 7.14 -51.12 99.97
C ARG A 337 8.54 -51.52 99.49
N GLU A 338 9.24 -50.63 98.81
CA GLU A 338 10.64 -50.84 98.39
C GLU A 338 11.56 -50.86 99.61
N GLU A 339 11.40 -49.92 100.57
CA GLU A 339 12.04 -50.00 101.89
C GLU A 339 11.72 -51.30 102.65
N GLU A 340 10.54 -51.90 102.47
CA GLU A 340 10.21 -53.19 103.10
C GLU A 340 10.80 -54.39 102.34
N ASN A 341 11.07 -54.24 101.03
CA ASN A 341 11.68 -55.28 100.20
C ASN A 341 13.21 -55.29 100.30
N GLU A 342 13.89 -54.14 100.25
CA GLU A 342 15.35 -54.06 100.43
C GLU A 342 15.79 -54.69 101.76
N ARG A 343 15.03 -54.44 102.84
CA ARG A 343 15.25 -55.07 104.16
C ARG A 343 15.08 -56.59 104.16
N ARG A 344 14.34 -57.16 103.20
CA ARG A 344 14.16 -58.61 103.02
C ARG A 344 15.21 -59.20 102.08
N GLU A 345 15.72 -58.41 101.14
CA GLU A 345 16.80 -58.81 100.22
C GLU A 345 18.16 -58.78 100.92
N GLU A 346 18.46 -57.77 101.75
CA GLU A 346 19.62 -57.81 102.67
C GLU A 346 19.60 -59.03 103.60
N ASP A 347 18.43 -59.49 104.04
CA ASP A 347 18.26 -60.67 104.90
C ASP A 347 18.38 -62.00 104.12
N ASN A 348 18.38 -61.95 102.77
CA ASN A 348 18.59 -63.08 101.88
C ASN A 348 20.02 -63.14 101.33
N GLU A 349 20.63 -62.03 100.88
CA GLU A 349 22.02 -62.01 100.41
C GLU A 349 22.99 -62.54 101.49
N ARG A 350 22.75 -62.20 102.76
CA ARG A 350 23.49 -62.74 103.92
C ARG A 350 23.43 -64.27 104.04
N ARG A 351 22.42 -64.92 103.45
CA ARG A 351 22.28 -66.39 103.40
C ARG A 351 22.93 -66.99 102.15
N GLU A 352 22.99 -66.23 101.06
CA GLU A 352 23.63 -66.68 99.82
C GLU A 352 25.16 -66.55 99.91
N GLU A 353 25.70 -65.53 100.60
CA GLU A 353 27.13 -65.49 101.01
C GLU A 353 27.57 -66.65 101.93
N GLU A 354 26.64 -67.29 102.65
CA GLU A 354 26.93 -68.53 103.41
C GLU A 354 26.93 -69.77 102.51
N ASN A 355 26.18 -69.75 101.40
CA ASN A 355 26.09 -70.86 100.45
C ASN A 355 27.22 -70.86 99.41
N GLU A 356 27.62 -69.73 98.82
CA GLU A 356 28.67 -69.71 97.78
C GLU A 356 30.03 -70.23 98.29
N ARG A 357 30.32 -70.05 99.59
CA ARG A 357 31.52 -70.60 100.25
C ARG A 357 31.58 -72.12 100.26
N HIS A 358 30.48 -72.81 99.94
CA HIS A 358 30.42 -74.26 99.83
C HIS A 358 30.65 -74.79 98.41
N GLU A 359 30.73 -73.93 97.38
CA GLU A 359 30.92 -74.35 95.97
C GLU A 359 32.34 -74.05 95.41
N GLU A 360 33.24 -73.44 96.18
CA GLU A 360 34.64 -73.20 95.76
C GLU A 360 35.52 -74.49 95.73
N GLU A 361 35.00 -75.64 96.15
CA GLU A 361 35.65 -76.95 96.02
C GLU A 361 34.77 -77.95 95.25
N LYS A 362 35.33 -78.51 94.15
CA LYS A 362 34.91 -79.72 93.35
C LYS A 362 34.09 -79.45 92.06
N GLU A 363 34.65 -79.81 90.90
CA GLU A 363 34.42 -81.06 90.10
C GLU A 363 33.22 -80.91 89.14
N GLU A 364 33.41 -80.84 87.82
CA GLU A 364 33.49 -81.97 86.85
C GLU A 364 32.15 -82.71 86.60
N GLN A 365 31.75 -82.79 85.30
CA GLN A 365 30.72 -83.65 84.64
C GLN A 365 29.29 -83.09 84.33
N GLU A 366 29.02 -82.87 83.02
CA GLU A 366 27.85 -83.30 82.15
C GLU A 366 26.35 -83.02 82.54
N GLU A 367 25.37 -82.70 81.65
CA GLU A 367 25.29 -82.08 80.29
C GLU A 367 24.03 -81.12 80.20
N GLU A 368 23.00 -81.03 79.30
CA GLU A 368 22.55 -81.69 78.04
C GLU A 368 21.56 -80.76 77.21
N VAL A 369 21.43 -80.96 75.87
CA VAL A 369 20.20 -80.80 75.00
C VAL A 369 19.53 -79.41 74.61
N TRP A 370 19.78 -79.01 73.34
CA TRP A 370 18.92 -78.53 72.18
C TRP A 370 17.78 -77.43 72.14
N LEU A 371 17.86 -76.59 71.06
CA LEU A 371 16.82 -76.08 70.06
C LEU A 371 15.70 -75.07 70.49
N ARG A 372 15.30 -74.00 69.75
CA ARG A 372 15.20 -73.69 68.28
C ARG A 372 14.74 -72.21 67.99
N GLY A 373 15.05 -71.60 66.83
CA GLY A 373 14.31 -70.41 66.30
C GLY A 373 15.10 -69.45 65.38
N ASP A 374 14.52 -68.98 64.26
CA ASP A 374 15.21 -68.29 63.13
C ASP A 374 14.79 -66.81 62.88
N VAL A 375 15.48 -66.09 61.96
CA VAL A 375 15.70 -64.61 62.04
C VAL A 375 15.58 -63.81 60.70
N PHE A 376 14.78 -62.72 60.73
CA PHE A 376 14.82 -61.38 60.05
C PHE A 376 14.87 -61.13 58.49
N GLN A 377 13.96 -60.21 58.07
CA GLN A 377 14.08 -59.01 57.19
C GLN A 377 14.13 -58.97 55.61
N MET A 378 13.15 -58.21 55.07
CA MET A 378 13.17 -57.12 54.02
C MET A 378 13.59 -57.28 52.53
N LEU A 379 12.60 -57.05 51.63
CA LEU A 379 12.61 -56.24 50.36
C LEU A 379 13.52 -56.65 49.16
N PRO A 380 13.29 -56.18 47.88
CA PRO A 380 12.03 -55.88 47.15
C PRO A 380 11.99 -56.35 45.65
N LYS A 381 10.87 -56.05 44.94
CA LYS A 381 10.67 -55.88 43.46
C LYS A 381 10.26 -57.05 42.51
N GLU A 382 9.77 -56.62 41.33
CA GLU A 382 9.04 -57.22 40.17
C GLU A 382 9.91 -58.19 39.29
N PRO A 383 9.41 -58.92 38.22
CA PRO A 383 8.21 -58.69 37.38
C PRO A 383 7.46 -59.94 36.75
N GLU A 384 6.66 -59.67 35.70
CA GLU A 384 6.18 -60.54 34.57
C GLU A 384 4.80 -61.28 34.60
N GLU A 385 4.33 -61.62 33.38
CA GLU A 385 2.97 -62.04 32.89
C GLU A 385 2.79 -63.61 32.89
N PRO A 386 1.73 -64.30 32.34
CA PRO A 386 0.69 -63.87 31.37
C PRO A 386 -0.74 -64.54 31.36
N GLU A 387 -1.51 -64.19 30.31
CA GLU A 387 -2.57 -64.92 29.57
C GLU A 387 -4.09 -64.87 29.94
N GLU A 388 -4.90 -65.23 28.93
CA GLU A 388 -6.32 -64.88 28.61
C GLU A 388 -7.30 -66.09 28.82
N PRO A 389 -8.61 -66.15 28.39
CA PRO A 389 -9.42 -65.36 27.41
C PRO A 389 -10.78 -64.84 28.02
N ASP A 390 -11.90 -64.46 27.35
CA ASP A 390 -12.48 -64.78 26.02
C ASP A 390 -13.66 -63.84 25.59
N LEU A 391 -14.19 -64.02 24.36
CA LEU A 391 -15.52 -63.65 23.79
C LEU A 391 -15.79 -62.31 23.04
N LEU A 392 -15.33 -62.28 21.77
CA LEU A 392 -16.08 -62.08 20.49
C LEU A 392 -17.02 -60.85 20.18
N PRO A 393 -17.01 -60.32 18.91
CA PRO A 393 -17.87 -59.24 18.39
C PRO A 393 -18.97 -59.68 17.37
N ALA A 394 -19.70 -58.73 16.75
CA ALA A 394 -20.79 -58.97 15.78
C ALA A 394 -20.69 -58.17 14.42
N PRO A 395 -21.14 -58.73 13.26
CA PRO A 395 -21.09 -58.08 11.92
C PRO A 395 -22.47 -57.78 11.25
N ILE A 396 -22.47 -57.28 10.00
CA ILE A 396 -23.67 -56.84 9.21
C ILE A 396 -23.74 -57.56 7.83
N PRO A 397 -24.95 -57.98 7.37
CA PRO A 397 -25.36 -57.79 5.95
C PRO A 397 -26.85 -57.36 5.75
N ARG A 398 -27.30 -57.23 4.48
CA ARG A 398 -28.62 -56.72 4.00
C ARG A 398 -29.43 -57.82 3.23
N PRO A 399 -30.49 -57.53 2.43
CA PRO A 399 -31.81 -56.89 2.65
C PRO A 399 -32.97 -57.92 2.42
N PRO A 400 -34.29 -57.57 2.29
CA PRO A 400 -34.88 -57.29 0.95
C PRO A 400 -36.23 -56.48 0.83
N VAL A 401 -36.46 -55.89 -0.37
CA VAL A 401 -37.71 -55.86 -1.21
C VAL A 401 -39.10 -55.37 -0.69
N ALA A 402 -39.80 -54.62 -1.58
CA ALA A 402 -41.26 -54.30 -1.68
C ALA A 402 -41.89 -53.31 -0.68
N THR A 403 -42.93 -52.51 -0.99
CA THR A 403 -43.51 -51.86 -2.21
C THR A 403 -44.47 -50.73 -1.70
N GLU A 404 -45.42 -50.03 -2.37
CA GLU A 404 -46.10 -50.05 -3.69
C GLU A 404 -46.76 -48.65 -3.96
N GLU A 405 -46.94 -48.23 -5.23
CA GLU A 405 -47.87 -47.14 -5.73
C GLU A 405 -47.70 -45.70 -5.14
N GLU A 406 -48.27 -44.59 -5.68
CA GLU A 406 -49.29 -44.31 -6.72
C GLU A 406 -48.80 -43.38 -7.85
N GLN A 407 -49.60 -43.24 -8.92
CA GLN A 407 -49.50 -42.20 -9.96
C GLN A 407 -50.72 -41.26 -9.90
N VAL A 408 -50.56 -39.97 -10.26
CA VAL A 408 -51.67 -39.12 -10.71
C VAL A 408 -51.21 -38.26 -11.89
N GLU A 409 -51.90 -38.36 -13.02
CA GLU A 409 -51.77 -37.49 -14.19
C GLU A 409 -52.77 -36.32 -14.11
N THR A 410 -52.48 -35.21 -14.78
CA THR A 410 -53.48 -34.53 -15.64
C THR A 410 -52.80 -33.56 -16.60
N GLU A 411 -53.39 -33.42 -17.79
CA GLU A 411 -52.92 -32.58 -18.89
C GLU A 411 -53.64 -31.21 -18.89
N GLU A 412 -53.13 -30.22 -19.64
CA GLU A 412 -53.85 -29.74 -20.84
C GLU A 412 -53.02 -28.79 -21.73
N THR A 413 -52.91 -29.21 -23.00
CA THR A 413 -52.86 -28.45 -24.28
C THR A 413 -52.37 -26.99 -24.38
N GLY A 414 -51.53 -26.75 -25.39
CA GLY A 414 -51.32 -25.42 -26.00
C GLY A 414 -50.57 -25.49 -27.33
N GLU A 415 -51.29 -25.56 -28.46
CA GLU A 415 -50.71 -25.53 -29.82
C GLU A 415 -50.38 -24.08 -30.27
N GLY A 416 -49.39 -23.88 -31.16
CA GLY A 416 -49.04 -22.51 -31.61
C GLY A 416 -47.89 -22.36 -32.63
N GLU A 417 -48.19 -22.65 -33.90
CA GLU A 417 -47.54 -22.17 -35.15
C GLU A 417 -46.02 -22.36 -35.41
N ASP A 418 -45.72 -23.01 -36.53
CA ASP A 418 -44.37 -23.10 -37.13
C ASP A 418 -43.83 -21.75 -37.64
N ARG A 419 -42.53 -21.52 -37.45
CA ARG A 419 -41.71 -20.68 -38.35
C ARG A 419 -40.33 -21.30 -38.57
N GLU A 420 -40.15 -21.93 -39.73
CA GLU A 420 -38.82 -22.36 -40.19
C GLU A 420 -37.88 -21.15 -40.32
N ILE A 421 -36.84 -21.13 -39.50
CA ILE A 421 -35.63 -20.33 -39.75
C ILE A 421 -34.53 -21.33 -40.09
N ILE A 422 -33.93 -21.19 -41.28
CA ILE A 422 -33.02 -22.17 -41.87
C ILE A 422 -31.74 -22.27 -41.01
N ALA A 423 -31.67 -23.30 -40.17
CA ALA A 423 -30.54 -23.54 -39.29
C ALA A 423 -29.28 -23.96 -40.06
N VAL A 424 -28.29 -23.06 -40.16
CA VAL A 424 -26.94 -23.40 -40.61
C VAL A 424 -26.27 -24.23 -39.52
N ASN A 425 -26.41 -25.55 -39.62
CA ASN A 425 -26.09 -26.49 -38.56
C ASN A 425 -24.57 -26.61 -38.32
N ARG A 426 -24.04 -25.74 -37.45
CA ARG A 426 -22.71 -25.84 -36.82
C ARG A 426 -22.92 -26.33 -35.39
N GLY A 427 -22.52 -27.57 -35.12
CA GLY A 427 -23.02 -28.30 -33.95
C GLY A 427 -22.41 -27.91 -32.59
N GLY A 428 -23.10 -28.34 -31.53
CA GLY A 428 -22.53 -28.46 -30.17
C GLY A 428 -22.71 -27.27 -29.22
N LEU A 429 -23.31 -26.16 -29.66
CA LEU A 429 -23.55 -25.00 -28.80
C LEU A 429 -24.69 -25.26 -27.78
N PRO A 430 -24.51 -24.94 -26.49
CA PRO A 430 -25.59 -24.92 -25.52
C PRO A 430 -26.71 -23.92 -25.88
N PRO A 431 -27.95 -24.13 -25.42
CA PRO A 431 -29.03 -23.15 -25.53
C PRO A 431 -28.61 -21.82 -24.88
N GLY A 432 -28.79 -20.71 -25.61
CA GLY A 432 -28.36 -19.38 -25.15
C GLY A 432 -26.91 -19.01 -25.44
N CYS A 433 -26.16 -19.87 -26.16
CA CYS A 433 -24.87 -19.50 -26.75
C CYS A 433 -25.01 -19.10 -28.22
N ASP A 434 -24.25 -18.10 -28.65
CA ASP A 434 -24.07 -17.69 -30.05
C ASP A 434 -22.58 -17.72 -30.45
N ILE A 435 -22.29 -17.76 -31.76
CA ILE A 435 -20.94 -17.61 -32.32
C ILE A 435 -20.92 -16.55 -33.43
N SER A 436 -20.09 -15.53 -33.24
CA SER A 436 -19.73 -14.54 -34.24
C SER A 436 -18.26 -14.74 -34.67
N ASP A 437 -18.06 -15.12 -35.94
CA ASP A 437 -16.77 -15.44 -36.57
C ASP A 437 -15.89 -16.45 -35.80
N VAL A 438 -15.13 -15.96 -34.81
CA VAL A 438 -14.15 -16.69 -33.98
C VAL A 438 -14.37 -16.48 -32.47
N THR A 439 -15.53 -15.92 -32.11
CA THR A 439 -15.93 -15.55 -30.75
C THR A 439 -17.21 -16.30 -30.38
N ALA A 440 -17.22 -16.96 -29.22
CA ALA A 440 -18.40 -17.61 -28.65
C ALA A 440 -18.88 -16.82 -27.42
N THR A 441 -20.18 -16.53 -27.36
CA THR A 441 -20.81 -15.76 -26.28
C THR A 441 -22.01 -16.51 -25.72
N CYS A 442 -21.93 -16.93 -24.46
CA CYS A 442 -22.98 -17.64 -23.72
C CYS A 442 -23.47 -16.82 -22.50
N GLU A 443 -23.63 -15.52 -22.67
CA GLU A 443 -23.81 -14.60 -21.55
C GLU A 443 -25.20 -14.76 -20.90
N ASN A 444 -25.22 -14.98 -19.59
CA ASN A 444 -26.43 -15.29 -18.82
C ASN A 444 -27.21 -16.55 -19.27
N ALA A 445 -26.57 -17.47 -20.01
CA ALA A 445 -27.15 -18.71 -20.54
C ALA A 445 -27.51 -19.78 -19.47
N LYS A 446 -27.50 -19.41 -18.18
CA LYS A 446 -27.83 -20.26 -17.01
C LYS A 446 -26.99 -21.55 -16.89
N LEU A 447 -25.80 -21.58 -17.49
CA LEU A 447 -24.90 -22.72 -17.48
C LEU A 447 -24.40 -23.01 -16.04
N THR A 448 -24.47 -24.26 -15.61
CA THR A 448 -24.00 -24.72 -14.29
C THR A 448 -22.65 -25.45 -14.35
N HIS A 449 -22.23 -25.85 -15.54
CA HIS A 449 -21.00 -26.60 -15.82
C HIS A 449 -20.33 -26.00 -17.05
N PHE A 450 -19.01 -26.16 -17.18
CA PHE A 450 -18.29 -25.72 -18.38
C PHE A 450 -18.76 -26.52 -19.62
N PRO A 451 -19.16 -25.86 -20.73
CA PRO A 451 -19.71 -26.56 -21.89
C PRO A 451 -18.63 -27.30 -22.69
N PRO A 452 -18.92 -28.51 -23.24
CA PRO A 452 -17.96 -29.30 -24.01
C PRO A 452 -17.76 -28.74 -25.43
N LEU A 453 -16.95 -27.69 -25.55
CA LEU A 453 -16.68 -26.99 -26.81
C LEU A 453 -15.50 -27.63 -27.59
N ALA A 454 -15.73 -27.95 -28.86
CA ALA A 454 -14.75 -28.54 -29.77
C ALA A 454 -14.67 -27.73 -31.09
N ILE A 455 -14.13 -26.51 -31.00
CA ILE A 455 -14.12 -25.51 -32.08
C ILE A 455 -12.70 -24.95 -32.25
N PRO A 456 -11.82 -25.62 -33.03
CA PRO A 456 -10.39 -25.28 -33.04
C PRO A 456 -10.04 -23.86 -33.51
N GLU A 457 -10.89 -23.23 -34.32
CA GLU A 457 -10.71 -21.85 -34.81
C GLU A 457 -11.09 -20.77 -33.77
N LEU A 458 -11.61 -21.15 -32.60
CA LEU A 458 -12.10 -20.22 -31.59
C LEU A 458 -10.93 -19.44 -30.94
N LYS A 459 -11.01 -18.11 -31.01
CA LYS A 459 -10.05 -17.15 -30.43
C LYS A 459 -10.59 -16.47 -29.17
N SER A 460 -11.89 -16.45 -28.96
CA SER A 460 -12.53 -15.71 -27.87
C SER A 460 -13.73 -16.45 -27.31
N LEU A 461 -13.86 -16.45 -25.98
CA LEU A 461 -14.93 -17.15 -25.26
C LEU A 461 -15.44 -16.31 -24.09
N SER A 462 -16.71 -15.90 -24.13
CA SER A 462 -17.41 -15.25 -23.02
C SER A 462 -18.48 -16.18 -22.43
N LEU A 463 -18.34 -16.48 -21.15
CA LEU A 463 -19.28 -17.25 -20.32
C LEU A 463 -19.79 -16.41 -19.12
N GLU A 464 -19.83 -15.08 -19.25
CA GLU A 464 -20.21 -14.18 -18.15
C GLU A 464 -21.66 -14.39 -17.65
N GLY A 465 -21.89 -14.21 -16.35
CA GLY A 465 -23.23 -14.19 -15.75
C GLY A 465 -23.88 -15.58 -15.64
N ASN A 466 -23.08 -16.65 -15.64
CA ASN A 466 -23.55 -18.02 -15.50
C ASN A 466 -23.44 -18.49 -14.03
N SER A 467 -23.60 -19.79 -13.79
CA SER A 467 -23.46 -20.43 -12.48
C SER A 467 -22.45 -21.58 -12.52
N ILE A 468 -21.43 -21.46 -13.36
CA ILE A 468 -20.37 -22.46 -13.50
C ILE A 468 -19.55 -22.47 -12.21
N SER A 469 -19.43 -23.65 -11.57
CA SER A 469 -18.69 -23.83 -10.32
C SER A 469 -17.32 -24.50 -10.48
N SER A 470 -17.06 -25.12 -11.64
CA SER A 470 -15.82 -25.87 -11.88
C SER A 470 -15.34 -25.83 -13.33
N ILE A 471 -14.03 -25.99 -13.52
CA ILE A 471 -13.33 -26.06 -14.81
C ILE A 471 -12.41 -27.28 -14.78
N PRO A 472 -12.75 -28.40 -15.46
CA PRO A 472 -11.94 -29.61 -15.46
C PRO A 472 -10.66 -29.48 -16.30
N ALA A 473 -9.65 -30.31 -16.01
CA ALA A 473 -8.33 -30.32 -16.65
C ALA A 473 -8.31 -30.24 -18.18
N GLY A 474 -9.35 -30.80 -18.84
CA GLY A 474 -9.47 -30.86 -20.29
C GLY A 474 -10.45 -29.86 -20.91
N ALA A 475 -11.01 -28.92 -20.13
CA ALA A 475 -12.08 -28.00 -20.57
C ALA A 475 -11.77 -27.29 -21.90
N PHE A 476 -10.52 -26.84 -22.08
CA PHE A 476 -10.10 -26.07 -23.25
C PHE A 476 -9.44 -26.91 -24.36
N ASN A 477 -9.36 -28.24 -24.23
CA ASN A 477 -8.65 -29.09 -25.19
C ASN A 477 -9.21 -29.01 -26.62
N GLY A 478 -10.51 -28.75 -26.77
CA GLY A 478 -11.17 -28.58 -28.06
C GLY A 478 -11.07 -27.18 -28.66
N ILE A 479 -10.50 -26.21 -27.93
CA ILE A 479 -10.43 -24.78 -28.26
C ILE A 479 -9.01 -24.21 -27.97
N PRO A 480 -7.93 -24.81 -28.52
CA PRO A 480 -6.54 -24.51 -28.14
C PRO A 480 -6.01 -23.16 -28.65
N ASN A 481 -6.76 -22.44 -29.48
CA ASN A 481 -6.36 -21.17 -30.10
C ASN A 481 -6.89 -19.92 -29.37
N LEU A 482 -7.51 -20.07 -28.20
CA LEU A 482 -8.04 -18.94 -27.43
C LEU A 482 -6.96 -17.92 -27.07
N GLU A 483 -7.30 -16.66 -27.35
CA GLU A 483 -6.52 -15.46 -27.04
C GLU A 483 -7.19 -14.68 -25.87
N TRP A 484 -8.51 -14.77 -25.71
CA TRP A 484 -9.27 -14.20 -24.59
C TRP A 484 -10.31 -15.16 -24.01
N ILE A 485 -10.42 -15.18 -22.67
CA ILE A 485 -11.46 -15.86 -21.90
C ILE A 485 -12.10 -14.88 -20.90
N ASN A 486 -13.43 -14.81 -20.91
CA ASN A 486 -14.24 -14.16 -19.87
C ASN A 486 -15.09 -15.19 -19.12
N LEU A 487 -14.84 -15.32 -17.81
CA LEU A 487 -15.54 -16.19 -16.85
C LEU A 487 -16.18 -15.38 -15.69
N LYS A 488 -16.36 -14.08 -15.89
CA LYS A 488 -16.89 -13.12 -14.90
C LYS A 488 -18.27 -13.51 -14.37
N LYS A 489 -18.59 -13.12 -13.12
CA LYS A 489 -19.89 -13.37 -12.45
C LYS A 489 -20.34 -14.83 -12.58
N ASN A 490 -19.48 -15.75 -12.15
CA ASN A 490 -19.77 -17.18 -12.06
C ASN A 490 -19.68 -17.63 -10.58
N LYS A 491 -19.57 -18.94 -10.33
CA LYS A 491 -19.49 -19.53 -8.98
C LYS A 491 -18.21 -20.35 -8.81
N LEU A 492 -17.15 -20.02 -9.56
CA LEU A 492 -15.87 -20.73 -9.54
C LEU A 492 -15.21 -20.59 -8.17
N THR A 493 -14.81 -21.71 -7.58
CA THR A 493 -13.94 -21.78 -6.40
C THR A 493 -12.56 -22.29 -6.83
N SER A 494 -11.50 -21.99 -6.06
CA SER A 494 -10.15 -22.43 -6.47
C SER A 494 -10.00 -23.96 -6.40
N ALA A 495 -10.80 -24.66 -5.59
CA ALA A 495 -10.93 -26.12 -5.61
C ALA A 495 -11.78 -26.66 -6.78
N GLY A 496 -12.58 -25.82 -7.43
CA GLY A 496 -13.36 -26.17 -8.63
C GLY A 496 -12.57 -26.02 -9.93
N ILE A 497 -11.49 -25.25 -9.95
CA ILE A 497 -10.58 -25.12 -11.09
C ILE A 497 -9.50 -26.20 -10.98
N ASP A 498 -9.38 -27.07 -11.98
CA ASP A 498 -8.27 -28.02 -12.04
C ASP A 498 -6.94 -27.28 -12.25
N ALA A 499 -5.92 -27.67 -11.47
CA ALA A 499 -4.59 -27.06 -11.46
C ALA A 499 -3.82 -27.13 -12.79
N LYS A 500 -4.36 -27.74 -13.86
CA LYS A 500 -3.79 -27.74 -15.21
C LYS A 500 -4.73 -27.20 -16.28
N ALA A 501 -5.93 -26.74 -15.92
CA ALA A 501 -6.96 -26.31 -16.87
C ALA A 501 -6.46 -25.30 -17.91
N PHE A 502 -5.71 -24.27 -17.48
CA PHE A 502 -5.21 -23.21 -18.38
C PHE A 502 -3.87 -23.54 -19.06
N LYS A 503 -3.13 -24.56 -18.59
CA LYS A 503 -1.74 -24.87 -19.00
C LYS A 503 -1.60 -25.20 -20.50
N GLY A 504 -2.67 -25.64 -21.15
CA GLY A 504 -2.69 -25.93 -22.59
C GLY A 504 -2.76 -24.69 -23.51
N LEU A 505 -3.17 -23.54 -22.98
CA LEU A 505 -3.56 -22.36 -23.77
C LEU A 505 -2.38 -21.46 -24.14
N LYS A 506 -1.53 -21.94 -25.05
CA LYS A 506 -0.30 -21.28 -25.54
C LYS A 506 -0.50 -19.96 -26.33
N LYS A 507 -1.70 -19.41 -26.35
CA LYS A 507 -2.06 -18.14 -27.01
C LYS A 507 -2.86 -17.19 -26.11
N LEU A 508 -3.23 -17.61 -24.90
CA LEU A 508 -4.07 -16.80 -24.02
C LEU A 508 -3.32 -15.54 -23.59
N THR A 509 -3.87 -14.37 -23.94
CA THR A 509 -3.34 -13.06 -23.53
C THR A 509 -4.21 -12.40 -22.47
N ARG A 510 -5.51 -12.71 -22.42
CA ARG A 510 -6.48 -12.12 -21.49
C ARG A 510 -7.32 -13.17 -20.75
N LEU A 511 -7.39 -13.08 -19.42
CA LEU A 511 -8.21 -13.94 -18.58
C LEU A 511 -8.97 -13.13 -17.52
N TYR A 512 -10.29 -13.12 -17.59
CA TYR A 512 -11.16 -12.44 -16.62
C TYR A 512 -11.91 -13.46 -15.76
N LEU A 513 -11.73 -13.35 -14.44
CA LEU A 513 -12.30 -14.21 -13.39
C LEU A 513 -13.08 -13.38 -12.34
N ASP A 514 -13.41 -12.13 -12.63
CA ASP A 514 -14.04 -11.21 -11.67
C ASP A 514 -15.39 -11.73 -11.13
N GLY A 515 -15.74 -11.39 -9.88
CA GLY A 515 -17.05 -11.74 -9.33
C GLY A 515 -17.26 -13.25 -9.19
N ASN A 516 -16.24 -13.96 -8.71
CA ASN A 516 -16.26 -15.41 -8.44
C ASN A 516 -16.03 -15.68 -6.94
N LEU A 517 -15.74 -16.93 -6.59
CA LEU A 517 -15.55 -17.40 -5.21
C LEU A 517 -14.14 -17.98 -5.00
N LEU A 518 -13.14 -17.46 -5.73
CA LEU A 518 -11.74 -17.90 -5.66
C LEU A 518 -11.10 -17.43 -4.35
N ASP A 519 -10.48 -18.35 -3.62
CA ASP A 519 -9.78 -18.13 -2.36
C ASP A 519 -8.25 -18.11 -2.50
N VAL A 520 -7.73 -18.65 -3.62
CA VAL A 520 -6.32 -18.60 -4.05
C VAL A 520 -6.24 -18.36 -5.56
N VAL A 521 -5.19 -17.67 -6.03
CA VAL A 521 -4.90 -17.46 -7.46
C VAL A 521 -4.75 -18.82 -8.17
N PRO A 522 -5.34 -19.04 -9.37
CA PRO A 522 -5.16 -20.29 -10.11
C PRO A 522 -3.70 -20.58 -10.47
N SER A 523 -3.27 -21.83 -10.32
CA SER A 523 -1.93 -22.29 -10.68
C SER A 523 -1.81 -22.71 -12.15
N ASP A 524 -0.57 -22.87 -12.64
CA ASP A 524 -0.22 -23.21 -14.03
C ASP A 524 -0.86 -22.27 -15.09
N LEU A 525 -1.05 -20.99 -14.76
CA LEU A 525 -1.45 -19.96 -15.72
C LEU A 525 -0.42 -19.81 -16.86
N PRO A 526 -0.84 -19.58 -18.11
CA PRO A 526 0.07 -19.59 -19.26
C PRO A 526 0.97 -18.33 -19.29
N PRO A 527 2.28 -18.47 -19.57
CA PRO A 527 3.23 -17.35 -19.54
C PRO A 527 3.07 -16.33 -20.69
N THR A 528 2.12 -16.57 -21.59
CA THR A 528 1.69 -15.62 -22.64
C THR A 528 0.66 -14.60 -22.14
N LEU A 529 0.17 -14.75 -20.91
CA LEU A 529 -0.87 -13.89 -20.33
C LEU A 529 -0.34 -12.46 -20.11
N GLN A 530 -1.09 -11.48 -20.62
CA GLN A 530 -0.78 -10.04 -20.57
C GLN A 530 -1.75 -9.28 -19.65
N GLU A 531 -2.97 -9.80 -19.47
CA GLU A 531 -4.04 -9.16 -18.70
C GLU A 531 -4.77 -10.22 -17.85
N LEU A 532 -4.73 -10.05 -16.52
CA LEU A 532 -5.35 -10.94 -15.56
C LEU A 532 -6.23 -10.12 -14.59
N LYS A 533 -7.54 -10.41 -14.60
CA LYS A 533 -8.52 -9.75 -13.72
C LYS A 533 -9.17 -10.77 -12.80
N ILE A 534 -9.01 -10.60 -11.49
CA ILE A 534 -9.58 -11.46 -10.44
C ILE A 534 -10.24 -10.58 -9.37
N ASN A 535 -10.95 -9.53 -9.81
CA ASN A 535 -11.61 -8.58 -8.91
C ASN A 535 -12.84 -9.21 -8.22
N GLU A 536 -13.29 -8.64 -7.10
CA GLU A 536 -14.52 -9.03 -6.38
C GLU A 536 -14.58 -10.55 -6.14
N ASN A 537 -13.55 -11.07 -5.50
CA ASN A 537 -13.34 -12.50 -5.20
C ASN A 537 -13.10 -12.67 -3.68
N ARG A 538 -12.41 -13.74 -3.25
CA ARG A 538 -12.18 -14.04 -1.82
C ARG A 538 -10.73 -14.40 -1.53
N LEU A 539 -9.79 -13.90 -2.35
CA LEU A 539 -8.36 -14.25 -2.26
C LEU A 539 -7.82 -13.93 -0.87
N ARG A 540 -7.31 -14.95 -0.17
CA ARG A 540 -6.87 -14.88 1.24
C ARG A 540 -5.40 -14.58 1.43
N GLY A 541 -4.65 -14.47 0.33
CA GLY A 541 -3.22 -14.27 0.29
C GLY A 541 -2.65 -14.51 -1.10
N ILE A 542 -1.37 -14.22 -1.27
CA ILE A 542 -0.61 -14.45 -2.51
C ILE A 542 0.79 -14.92 -2.10
N ASP A 543 1.07 -16.21 -2.29
CA ASP A 543 2.39 -16.80 -2.05
C ASP A 543 3.40 -16.37 -3.13
N GLU A 544 4.71 -16.42 -2.81
CA GLU A 544 5.85 -16.13 -3.72
C GLU A 544 5.66 -16.68 -5.15
N ASN A 545 5.13 -17.91 -5.26
CA ASN A 545 5.04 -18.65 -6.51
C ASN A 545 3.70 -18.46 -7.25
N SER A 546 2.77 -17.63 -6.74
CA SER A 546 1.41 -17.47 -7.30
C SER A 546 1.38 -16.90 -8.72
N PHE A 547 2.38 -16.07 -9.05
CA PHE A 547 2.54 -15.44 -10.37
C PHE A 547 3.81 -15.92 -11.09
N GLN A 548 4.32 -17.10 -10.72
CA GLN A 548 5.48 -17.71 -11.36
C GLN A 548 5.31 -17.82 -12.88
N ASP A 549 6.39 -17.58 -13.63
CA ASP A 549 6.48 -17.56 -15.09
C ASP A 549 5.63 -16.50 -15.84
N LEU A 550 4.77 -15.71 -15.17
CA LEU A 550 3.93 -14.66 -15.76
C LEU A 550 4.68 -13.37 -16.14
N SER A 551 5.89 -13.52 -16.68
CA SER A 551 6.80 -12.46 -17.11
C SER A 551 6.27 -11.55 -18.24
N SER A 552 5.21 -11.97 -18.94
CA SER A 552 4.52 -11.18 -19.98
C SER A 552 3.35 -10.33 -19.45
N LEU A 553 3.03 -10.41 -18.16
CA LEU A 553 1.84 -9.76 -17.60
C LEU A 553 2.05 -8.24 -17.50
N VAL A 554 1.13 -7.48 -18.08
CA VAL A 554 1.16 -6.00 -18.17
C VAL A 554 0.11 -5.38 -17.24
N ILE A 555 -1.05 -6.01 -17.11
CA ILE A 555 -2.21 -5.57 -16.31
C ILE A 555 -2.59 -6.68 -15.31
N LEU A 556 -2.63 -6.34 -14.02
CA LEU A 556 -3.09 -7.22 -12.95
C LEU A 556 -4.12 -6.48 -12.07
N GLU A 557 -5.31 -7.05 -11.96
CA GLU A 557 -6.40 -6.49 -11.16
C GLU A 557 -6.90 -7.49 -10.11
N LEU A 558 -6.89 -7.05 -8.85
CA LEU A 558 -7.14 -7.82 -7.64
C LEU A 558 -8.04 -7.02 -6.66
N GLU A 559 -8.79 -6.05 -7.17
CA GLU A 559 -9.71 -5.21 -6.37
C GLU A 559 -10.76 -6.07 -5.67
N GLY A 560 -11.22 -5.72 -4.46
CA GLY A 560 -12.34 -6.43 -3.81
C GLY A 560 -11.96 -7.85 -3.40
N ASN A 561 -10.90 -7.98 -2.60
CA ASN A 561 -10.40 -9.26 -2.09
C ASN A 561 -10.03 -9.11 -0.59
N LEU A 562 -9.46 -10.16 0.01
CA LEU A 562 -9.12 -10.21 1.44
C LEU A 562 -7.60 -10.10 1.67
N LEU A 563 -6.89 -9.38 0.78
CA LEU A 563 -5.44 -9.25 0.82
C LEU A 563 -4.99 -8.22 1.88
N SER A 564 -3.86 -8.48 2.52
CA SER A 564 -3.23 -7.60 3.52
C SER A 564 -1.72 -7.82 3.54
N GLU A 565 -0.99 -6.92 4.20
CA GLU A 565 0.47 -6.99 4.37
C GLU A 565 0.96 -8.24 5.11
N GLY A 566 0.06 -8.96 5.78
CA GLY A 566 0.35 -10.21 6.48
C GLY A 566 0.03 -11.49 5.68
N ASN A 567 -0.52 -11.39 4.46
CA ASN A 567 -0.87 -12.55 3.62
C ASN A 567 -0.40 -12.47 2.16
N VAL A 568 0.19 -11.35 1.73
CA VAL A 568 0.92 -11.25 0.46
C VAL A 568 2.41 -11.38 0.73
N ASP A 569 3.07 -12.33 0.08
CA ASP A 569 4.52 -12.54 0.23
C ASP A 569 5.29 -11.35 -0.38
N PRO A 570 6.33 -10.80 0.29
CA PRO A 570 7.15 -9.70 -0.23
C PRO A 570 7.88 -9.96 -1.56
N LEU A 571 7.88 -11.19 -2.09
CA LEU A 571 8.42 -11.54 -3.41
C LEU A 571 7.35 -11.93 -4.43
N ALA A 572 6.06 -11.98 -4.06
CA ALA A 572 4.97 -12.46 -4.92
C ALA A 572 4.87 -11.74 -6.28
N PHE A 573 5.16 -10.43 -6.33
CA PHE A 573 5.12 -9.65 -7.57
C PHE A 573 6.46 -9.60 -8.32
N ALA A 574 7.54 -10.15 -7.76
CA ALA A 574 8.88 -10.11 -8.37
C ALA A 574 9.00 -10.79 -9.76
N PRO A 575 8.25 -11.86 -10.10
CA PRO A 575 8.26 -12.44 -11.45
C PRO A 575 7.66 -11.53 -12.55
N LEU A 576 6.88 -10.51 -12.17
CA LEU A 576 6.04 -9.72 -13.07
C LEU A 576 6.80 -8.57 -13.75
N ILE A 577 7.87 -8.91 -14.47
CA ILE A 577 8.86 -7.96 -15.03
C ILE A 577 8.34 -6.99 -16.11
N GLN A 578 7.10 -7.16 -16.60
CA GLN A 578 6.45 -6.27 -17.57
C GLN A 578 5.22 -5.56 -17.00
N LEU A 579 4.88 -5.75 -15.72
CA LEU A 579 3.66 -5.21 -15.13
C LEU A 579 3.73 -3.69 -15.07
N SER A 580 2.82 -3.02 -15.77
CA SER A 580 2.70 -1.56 -15.80
C SER A 580 1.52 -1.05 -14.99
N TYR A 581 0.45 -1.85 -14.85
CA TYR A 581 -0.79 -1.49 -14.16
C TYR A 581 -1.11 -2.52 -13.08
N LEU A 582 -1.25 -2.08 -11.83
CA LEU A 582 -1.62 -2.93 -10.70
C LEU A 582 -2.76 -2.30 -9.88
N ARG A 583 -3.86 -3.04 -9.75
CA ARG A 583 -5.02 -2.63 -8.94
C ARG A 583 -5.25 -3.57 -7.76
N LEU A 584 -5.19 -3.01 -6.56
CA LEU A 584 -5.26 -3.64 -5.25
C LEU A 584 -6.26 -2.90 -4.32
N GLY A 585 -7.15 -2.08 -4.89
CA GLY A 585 -8.19 -1.38 -4.13
C GLY A 585 -9.17 -2.32 -3.42
N ARG A 586 -9.99 -1.81 -2.49
CA ARG A 586 -11.00 -2.59 -1.73
C ARG A 586 -10.43 -3.88 -1.11
N ASN A 587 -9.27 -3.78 -0.48
CA ASN A 587 -8.59 -4.87 0.23
C ASN A 587 -8.41 -4.46 1.71
N HIS A 588 -7.49 -5.09 2.44
CA HIS A 588 -7.26 -4.87 3.88
C HIS A 588 -5.83 -4.44 4.21
N PHE A 589 -5.09 -3.90 3.23
CA PHE A 589 -3.72 -3.42 3.42
C PHE A 589 -3.65 -2.24 4.40
N ARG A 590 -2.77 -2.32 5.41
CA ARG A 590 -2.44 -1.23 6.35
C ARG A 590 -1.18 -0.46 5.98
N THR A 591 -0.38 -1.02 5.08
CA THR A 591 0.82 -0.42 4.49
C THR A 591 0.83 -0.75 2.99
N VAL A 592 1.52 0.07 2.20
CA VAL A 592 1.75 -0.25 0.78
C VAL A 592 2.56 -1.56 0.68
N PRO A 593 2.17 -2.52 -0.20
CA PRO A 593 2.88 -3.81 -0.31
C PRO A 593 4.36 -3.67 -0.67
N GLN A 594 5.18 -4.60 -0.18
CA GLN A 594 6.60 -4.69 -0.53
C GLN A 594 6.81 -5.51 -1.81
N GLY A 595 7.96 -5.33 -2.47
CA GLY A 595 8.35 -6.10 -3.66
C GLY A 595 7.61 -5.75 -4.96
N LEU A 596 6.95 -4.58 -5.02
CA LEU A 596 6.30 -4.08 -6.22
C LEU A 596 7.32 -3.96 -7.39
N PRO A 597 6.96 -4.39 -8.62
CA PRO A 597 7.94 -4.55 -9.70
C PRO A 597 8.37 -3.20 -10.29
N LYS A 598 9.64 -3.10 -10.70
CA LYS A 598 10.24 -1.86 -11.24
C LYS A 598 9.57 -1.34 -12.52
N SER A 599 8.89 -2.21 -13.27
CA SER A 599 8.13 -1.86 -14.48
C SER A 599 6.86 -1.04 -14.20
N LEU A 600 6.40 -0.99 -12.95
CA LEU A 600 5.09 -0.45 -12.60
C LEU A 600 5.00 1.05 -12.86
N LEU A 601 3.95 1.46 -13.57
CA LEU A 601 3.63 2.85 -13.94
C LEU A 601 2.40 3.36 -13.18
N GLU A 602 1.41 2.51 -12.95
CA GLU A 602 0.15 2.87 -12.29
C GLU A 602 -0.15 1.91 -11.12
N LEU A 603 -0.40 2.47 -9.94
CA LEU A 603 -0.70 1.74 -8.71
C LEU A 603 -1.98 2.27 -8.06
N TYR A 604 -2.98 1.40 -7.95
CA TYR A 604 -4.31 1.70 -7.43
C TYR A 604 -4.56 0.94 -6.13
N LEU A 605 -4.60 1.66 -5.00
CA LEU A 605 -4.73 1.15 -3.63
C LEU A 605 -5.93 1.76 -2.87
N GLU A 606 -6.92 2.26 -3.61
CA GLU A 606 -8.09 2.93 -3.07
C GLU A 606 -8.97 2.04 -2.17
N ASN A 607 -9.66 2.61 -1.18
CA ASN A 607 -10.53 1.86 -0.25
C ASN A 607 -9.78 0.74 0.52
N ASN A 608 -8.58 1.04 1.02
CA ASN A 608 -7.81 0.16 1.89
C ASN A 608 -7.74 0.74 3.32
N LEU A 609 -6.87 0.20 4.17
CA LEU A 609 -6.69 0.61 5.57
C LEU A 609 -5.34 1.29 5.80
N ILE A 610 -4.71 1.84 4.75
CA ILE A 610 -3.30 2.28 4.79
C ILE A 610 -3.14 3.46 5.75
N GLU A 611 -2.28 3.29 6.75
CA GLU A 611 -2.04 4.26 7.82
C GLU A 611 -0.67 4.98 7.68
N GLU A 612 0.32 4.39 7.00
CA GLU A 612 1.66 4.98 6.83
C GLU A 612 2.30 4.72 5.46
N ILE A 613 3.27 5.56 5.08
CA ILE A 613 4.12 5.41 3.89
C ILE A 613 5.59 5.52 4.33
N SER A 614 6.31 4.40 4.31
CA SER A 614 7.70 4.33 4.76
C SER A 614 8.71 4.72 3.67
N GLU A 615 9.91 5.16 4.09
CA GLU A 615 10.96 5.65 3.17
C GLU A 615 11.40 4.65 2.09
N THR A 616 11.20 3.35 2.34
CA THR A 616 11.74 2.30 1.47
C THR A 616 10.75 1.72 0.47
N VAL A 617 9.44 1.98 0.62
CA VAL A 617 8.42 1.16 -0.06
C VAL A 617 8.41 1.33 -1.58
N PHE A 618 8.71 2.54 -2.07
CA PHE A 618 8.78 2.82 -3.51
C PHE A 618 10.21 2.78 -4.10
N ASN A 619 11.24 2.40 -3.32
CA ASN A 619 12.64 2.44 -3.79
C ASN A 619 12.94 1.54 -5.00
N GLN A 620 12.11 0.53 -5.27
CA GLN A 620 12.25 -0.36 -6.43
C GLN A 620 11.39 0.08 -7.63
N THR A 621 10.26 0.75 -7.38
CA THR A 621 9.25 1.18 -8.36
C THR A 621 9.56 2.55 -8.97
N SER A 622 10.80 2.75 -9.44
CA SER A 622 11.30 4.07 -9.88
C SER A 622 10.57 4.71 -11.07
N ASN A 623 9.65 3.98 -11.69
CA ASN A 623 8.96 4.34 -12.94
C ASN A 623 7.49 4.72 -12.73
N LEU A 624 6.99 4.72 -11.48
CA LEU A 624 5.62 5.10 -11.16
C LEU A 624 5.30 6.51 -11.68
N ASN A 625 4.14 6.62 -12.33
CA ASN A 625 3.51 7.84 -12.81
C ASN A 625 2.23 8.16 -12.03
N ILE A 626 1.37 7.16 -11.81
CA ILE A 626 0.09 7.34 -11.11
C ILE A 626 0.07 6.51 -9.82
N VAL A 627 -0.23 7.15 -8.70
CA VAL A 627 -0.49 6.47 -7.41
C VAL A 627 -1.81 6.98 -6.84
N SER A 628 -2.81 6.09 -6.72
CA SER A 628 -4.04 6.38 -5.98
C SER A 628 -4.05 5.68 -4.62
N LEU A 629 -4.20 6.49 -3.58
CA LEU A 629 -4.33 6.11 -2.17
C LEU A 629 -5.66 6.65 -1.58
N ARG A 630 -6.65 6.90 -2.44
CA ARG A 630 -7.97 7.43 -2.05
C ARG A 630 -8.70 6.53 -1.03
N HIS A 631 -9.50 7.09 -0.13
CA HIS A 631 -10.25 6.33 0.89
C HIS A 631 -9.33 5.38 1.69
N ASN A 632 -8.31 5.95 2.33
CA ASN A 632 -7.41 5.25 3.24
C ASN A 632 -7.39 5.99 4.60
N LYS A 633 -6.39 5.73 5.45
CA LYS A 633 -6.29 6.26 6.82
C LYS A 633 -5.04 7.11 7.04
N LEU A 634 -4.40 7.60 5.97
CA LEU A 634 -3.13 8.30 6.02
C LEU A 634 -3.21 9.59 6.84
N GLU A 635 -2.25 9.75 7.73
CA GLU A 635 -1.98 10.95 8.54
C GLU A 635 -0.68 11.56 8.00
N GLU A 636 -0.60 12.90 7.85
CA GLU A 636 0.55 13.57 7.21
C GLU A 636 1.89 13.22 7.89
N THR A 637 1.88 13.15 9.22
CA THR A 637 3.02 12.78 10.06
C THR A 637 3.53 11.34 9.89
N ARG A 638 2.79 10.51 9.13
CA ARG A 638 3.14 9.12 8.80
C ARG A 638 3.57 8.92 7.35
N ILE A 639 3.67 10.01 6.58
CA ILE A 639 4.27 10.01 5.25
C ILE A 639 5.75 10.36 5.43
N ALA A 640 6.65 9.40 5.20
CA ALA A 640 8.06 9.64 5.42
C ALA A 640 8.64 10.60 4.36
N PRO A 641 9.38 11.67 4.73
CA PRO A 641 9.85 12.72 3.81
C PRO A 641 10.62 12.26 2.56
N LEU A 642 11.25 11.09 2.59
CA LEU A 642 12.05 10.57 1.49
C LEU A 642 11.33 9.52 0.62
N ALA A 643 10.12 9.08 1.01
CA ALA A 643 9.42 7.95 0.38
C ALA A 643 9.18 8.14 -1.13
N TRP A 644 8.87 9.37 -1.56
CA TRP A 644 8.58 9.67 -2.96
C TRP A 644 9.27 10.89 -3.57
N ILE A 645 9.95 11.74 -2.79
CA ILE A 645 10.58 12.99 -3.29
C ILE A 645 11.57 12.78 -4.46
N ASN A 646 12.19 11.60 -4.54
CA ASN A 646 13.16 11.23 -5.58
C ASN A 646 12.55 10.64 -6.86
N HIS A 647 11.22 10.45 -6.93
CA HIS A 647 10.57 9.93 -8.13
C HIS A 647 10.55 10.99 -9.23
N ARG A 648 10.99 10.59 -10.42
CA ARG A 648 11.22 11.49 -11.57
C ARG A 648 10.08 11.53 -12.59
N TYR A 649 9.13 10.61 -12.46
CA TYR A 649 8.05 10.39 -13.42
C TYR A 649 6.67 10.38 -12.75
N LEU A 650 6.57 10.68 -11.45
CA LEU A 650 5.38 10.55 -10.61
C LEU A 650 4.52 11.80 -10.74
N GLU A 651 3.83 11.89 -11.88
CA GLU A 651 3.05 13.05 -12.31
C GLU A 651 1.72 13.18 -11.55
N SER A 652 1.12 12.09 -11.06
CA SER A 652 -0.21 12.12 -10.43
C SER A 652 -0.30 11.36 -9.10
N ILE A 653 -0.73 12.07 -8.05
CA ILE A 653 -1.06 11.49 -6.73
C ILE A 653 -2.50 11.83 -6.34
N ASP A 654 -3.29 10.80 -6.01
CA ASP A 654 -4.59 10.94 -5.35
C ASP A 654 -4.51 10.47 -3.88
N LEU A 655 -4.69 11.41 -2.97
CA LEU A 655 -4.71 11.23 -1.51
C LEU A 655 -6.08 11.60 -0.92
N SER A 656 -7.13 11.66 -1.74
CA SER A 656 -8.47 12.07 -1.32
C SER A 656 -9.07 11.15 -0.26
N TYR A 657 -9.94 11.67 0.61
CA TYR A 657 -10.62 10.92 1.66
C TYR A 657 -9.65 10.14 2.57
N ASN A 658 -8.61 10.82 3.05
CA ASN A 658 -7.69 10.37 4.09
C ASN A 658 -7.87 11.25 5.36
N LYS A 659 -6.91 11.21 6.29
CA LYS A 659 -6.93 12.00 7.53
C LYS A 659 -5.88 13.12 7.53
N LEU A 660 -5.50 13.64 6.37
CA LEU A 660 -4.48 14.68 6.27
C LEU A 660 -4.99 15.98 6.94
N TYR A 661 -4.17 16.56 7.82
CA TYR A 661 -4.46 17.82 8.54
C TYR A 661 -3.80 19.04 7.91
N MET A 662 -2.73 18.84 7.14
CA MET A 662 -2.10 19.85 6.30
C MET A 662 -1.67 19.23 4.97
N VAL A 663 -1.38 20.05 3.96
CA VAL A 663 -0.77 19.58 2.71
C VAL A 663 0.62 18.98 3.04
N PRO A 664 0.91 17.71 2.71
CA PRO A 664 2.17 17.08 3.09
C PRO A 664 3.39 17.79 2.50
N SER A 665 4.41 17.98 3.33
CA SER A 665 5.73 18.39 2.85
C SER A 665 6.41 17.24 2.07
N TYR A 666 7.37 17.58 1.22
CA TYR A 666 8.22 16.61 0.51
C TYR A 666 7.50 15.70 -0.52
N LEU A 667 6.39 16.17 -1.09
CA LEU A 667 5.76 15.61 -2.29
C LEU A 667 6.76 15.54 -3.48
N PRO A 668 6.54 14.67 -4.49
CA PRO A 668 7.46 14.48 -5.62
C PRO A 668 7.78 15.77 -6.36
N ARG A 669 9.01 15.88 -6.88
CA ARG A 669 9.38 17.01 -7.75
C ARG A 669 8.65 17.01 -9.08
N SER A 670 8.34 15.82 -9.60
CA SER A 670 7.70 15.60 -10.91
C SER A 670 6.17 15.73 -10.90
N LEU A 671 5.57 16.14 -9.78
CA LEU A 671 4.13 16.14 -9.59
C LEU A 671 3.43 17.25 -10.39
N VAL A 672 2.43 16.85 -11.19
CA VAL A 672 1.61 17.70 -12.06
C VAL A 672 0.15 17.74 -11.57
N HIS A 673 -0.38 16.61 -11.09
CA HIS A 673 -1.72 16.47 -10.52
C HIS A 673 -1.65 16.11 -9.02
N LEU A 674 -2.34 16.87 -8.17
CA LEU A 674 -2.47 16.59 -6.73
C LEU A 674 -3.94 16.64 -6.30
N VAL A 675 -4.48 15.49 -5.93
CA VAL A 675 -5.87 15.34 -5.48
C VAL A 675 -5.90 15.09 -3.97
N LEU A 676 -6.56 15.98 -3.23
CA LEU A 676 -6.61 16.00 -1.76
C LEU A 676 -8.05 16.19 -1.23
N LEU A 677 -9.08 15.88 -2.04
CA LEU A 677 -10.49 16.09 -1.65
C LEU A 677 -10.84 15.38 -0.34
N GLY A 678 -11.80 15.90 0.42
CA GLY A 678 -12.44 15.14 1.51
C GLY A 678 -11.51 14.78 2.67
N ASN A 679 -10.45 15.55 2.89
CA ASN A 679 -9.51 15.38 4.01
C ASN A 679 -9.89 16.32 5.18
N ASN A 680 -9.02 16.42 6.19
CA ASN A 680 -9.17 17.35 7.31
C ASN A 680 -8.18 18.52 7.19
N ILE A 681 -7.81 18.94 5.97
CA ILE A 681 -6.72 19.91 5.76
C ILE A 681 -7.16 21.28 6.27
N GLU A 682 -6.51 21.75 7.33
CA GLU A 682 -6.70 23.06 7.94
C GLU A 682 -5.60 24.05 7.51
N ARG A 683 -4.45 23.58 6.97
CA ARG A 683 -3.35 24.45 6.51
C ARG A 683 -2.64 23.98 5.22
N ILE A 684 -2.26 24.94 4.37
CA ILE A 684 -1.28 24.77 3.29
C ILE A 684 0.03 25.44 3.75
N PRO A 685 1.12 24.70 4.06
CA PRO A 685 2.36 25.32 4.54
C PRO A 685 3.00 26.26 3.50
N GLY A 686 3.64 27.35 3.96
CA GLY A 686 4.43 28.22 3.11
C GLY A 686 5.51 27.47 2.32
N TYR A 687 5.68 27.81 1.03
CA TYR A 687 6.66 27.23 0.11
C TYR A 687 6.51 25.71 -0.17
N VAL A 688 5.38 25.07 0.18
CA VAL A 688 5.22 23.60 0.07
C VAL A 688 5.33 23.05 -1.37
N PHE A 689 5.10 23.89 -2.39
CA PHE A 689 5.24 23.55 -3.81
C PHE A 689 6.54 24.05 -4.46
N ALA A 690 7.42 24.74 -3.71
CA ALA A 690 8.55 25.49 -4.27
C ALA A 690 9.65 24.63 -4.93
N HIS A 691 9.66 23.32 -4.71
CA HIS A 691 10.62 22.36 -5.27
C HIS A 691 10.12 21.58 -6.47
N MET A 692 8.89 21.83 -6.95
CA MET A 692 8.28 21.10 -8.07
C MET A 692 8.74 21.63 -9.43
N GLN A 693 9.02 20.72 -10.36
CA GLN A 693 9.52 20.99 -11.72
C GLN A 693 8.98 19.88 -12.66
N PRO A 694 8.19 20.19 -13.70
CA PRO A 694 7.90 21.52 -14.26
C PRO A 694 7.05 22.42 -13.35
N GLY A 695 6.22 21.83 -12.49
CA GLY A 695 5.31 22.53 -11.58
C GLY A 695 3.96 21.84 -11.53
N LEU A 696 3.13 22.22 -10.55
CA LEU A 696 1.81 21.62 -10.33
C LEU A 696 0.75 22.32 -11.20
N GLU A 697 0.07 21.58 -12.08
CA GLU A 697 -0.99 22.12 -12.95
C GLU A 697 -2.39 22.00 -12.34
N TYR A 698 -2.68 20.94 -11.58
CA TYR A 698 -4.02 20.69 -11.04
C TYR A 698 -3.95 20.42 -9.53
N LEU A 699 -4.64 21.25 -8.75
CA LEU A 699 -4.69 21.16 -7.28
C LEU A 699 -6.14 21.14 -6.79
N TYR A 700 -6.56 19.98 -6.29
CA TYR A 700 -7.92 19.77 -5.78
C TYR A 700 -7.90 19.63 -4.26
N LEU A 701 -8.37 20.66 -3.56
CA LEU A 701 -8.48 20.76 -2.09
C LEU A 701 -9.93 20.87 -1.61
N SER A 702 -10.91 20.54 -2.47
CA SER A 702 -12.34 20.62 -2.17
C SER A 702 -12.74 19.76 -0.96
N TYR A 703 -13.79 20.15 -0.22
CA TYR A 703 -14.27 19.43 0.97
C TYR A 703 -13.17 19.22 2.03
N ASN A 704 -12.49 20.30 2.39
CA ASN A 704 -11.50 20.33 3.47
C ASN A 704 -11.91 21.38 4.52
N LYS A 705 -10.99 21.76 5.41
CA LYS A 705 -11.24 22.64 6.55
C LYS A 705 -10.48 23.97 6.47
N LEU A 706 -9.85 24.29 5.35
CA LEU A 706 -9.03 25.49 5.16
C LEU A 706 -9.82 26.74 5.56
N ASP A 707 -9.27 27.53 6.47
CA ASP A 707 -9.85 28.80 6.91
C ASP A 707 -8.99 30.00 6.48
N GLY A 708 -9.28 31.19 7.01
CA GLY A 708 -8.57 32.43 6.66
C GLY A 708 -7.14 32.55 7.23
N GLU A 709 -6.72 31.69 8.16
CA GLU A 709 -5.35 31.64 8.71
C GLU A 709 -4.56 30.42 8.20
N GLY A 710 -5.26 29.42 7.63
CA GLY A 710 -4.70 28.22 7.00
C GLY A 710 -3.92 28.43 5.69
N THR A 711 -3.93 29.63 5.11
CA THR A 711 -3.12 29.95 3.91
C THR A 711 -2.15 31.09 4.19
N GLU A 712 -0.86 30.80 4.07
CA GLU A 712 0.23 31.77 4.17
C GLU A 712 0.41 32.51 2.82
N PRO A 713 0.99 33.73 2.79
CA PRO A 713 1.25 34.45 1.54
C PRO A 713 2.06 33.65 0.52
N GLU A 714 2.94 32.78 1.00
CA GLU A 714 3.84 31.96 0.18
C GLU A 714 3.38 30.49 0.05
N SER A 715 2.18 30.13 0.50
CA SER A 715 1.64 28.75 0.39
C SER A 715 1.63 28.20 -1.04
N PHE A 716 1.35 29.06 -2.02
CA PHE A 716 1.30 28.71 -3.44
C PHE A 716 2.61 29.04 -4.19
N PHE A 717 3.67 29.45 -3.50
CA PHE A 717 4.95 29.78 -4.13
C PHE A 717 5.54 28.56 -4.84
N GLY A 718 5.97 28.75 -6.09
CA GLY A 718 6.38 27.70 -7.03
C GLY A 718 5.25 27.25 -7.98
N ALA A 719 3.99 27.35 -7.56
CA ALA A 719 2.84 26.92 -8.35
C ALA A 719 2.25 28.03 -9.25
N TYR A 720 2.57 29.30 -9.01
CA TYR A 720 2.03 30.48 -9.73
C TYR A 720 2.17 30.45 -11.26
N HIS A 721 3.20 29.79 -11.78
CA HIS A 721 3.46 29.72 -13.23
C HIS A 721 3.01 28.40 -13.86
N SER A 722 2.48 27.45 -13.08
CA SER A 722 2.07 26.12 -13.54
C SER A 722 0.58 25.83 -13.35
N LEU A 723 -0.07 26.33 -12.30
CA LEU A 723 -1.47 26.00 -12.01
C LEU A 723 -2.43 26.42 -13.15
N VAL A 724 -3.24 25.46 -13.59
CA VAL A 724 -4.28 25.55 -14.61
C VAL A 724 -5.67 25.45 -13.98
N GLU A 725 -5.86 24.56 -13.00
CA GLU A 725 -7.09 24.46 -12.20
C GLU A 725 -6.80 24.33 -10.70
N LEU A 726 -7.46 25.19 -9.92
CA LEU A 726 -7.39 25.24 -8.45
C LEU A 726 -8.80 25.16 -7.86
N CYS A 727 -9.07 24.07 -7.16
CA CYS A 727 -10.36 23.83 -6.50
C CYS A 727 -10.21 23.91 -4.98
N LEU A 728 -10.82 24.92 -4.38
CA LEU A 728 -10.85 25.22 -2.95
C LEU A 728 -12.30 25.31 -2.43
N ASP A 729 -13.27 24.79 -3.19
CA ASP A 729 -14.69 24.79 -2.83
C ASP A 729 -14.98 23.94 -1.57
N HIS A 730 -16.13 24.15 -0.94
CA HIS A 730 -16.54 23.42 0.28
C HIS A 730 -15.47 23.44 1.41
N ASN A 731 -14.82 24.59 1.60
CA ASN A 731 -13.90 24.86 2.70
C ASN A 731 -14.46 25.96 3.63
N GLN A 732 -13.66 26.45 4.58
CA GLN A 732 -14.04 27.45 5.59
C GLN A 732 -13.45 28.85 5.32
N LEU A 733 -12.96 29.11 4.10
CA LEU A 733 -12.24 30.34 3.75
C LEU A 733 -13.11 31.59 3.96
N VAL A 734 -12.59 32.57 4.69
CA VAL A 734 -13.29 33.84 5.03
C VAL A 734 -12.95 34.98 4.05
N VAL A 735 -11.82 34.84 3.36
CA VAL A 735 -11.27 35.75 2.33
C VAL A 735 -10.71 34.87 1.20
N VAL A 736 -10.58 35.41 -0.01
CA VAL A 736 -9.82 34.77 -1.09
C VAL A 736 -8.34 34.69 -0.70
N PRO A 737 -7.65 33.54 -0.86
CA PRO A 737 -6.23 33.41 -0.55
C PRO A 737 -5.35 34.38 -1.36
N SER A 738 -4.24 34.80 -0.78
CA SER A 738 -3.19 35.59 -1.44
C SER A 738 -2.43 34.79 -2.51
N GLY A 739 -1.87 35.49 -3.50
CA GLY A 739 -1.07 34.91 -4.58
C GLY A 739 -1.90 34.37 -5.77
N ILE A 740 -3.23 34.33 -5.68
CA ILE A 740 -4.12 34.01 -6.81
C ILE A 740 -3.93 34.99 -7.97
N ASN A 741 -3.70 36.27 -7.66
CA ASN A 741 -3.36 37.33 -8.62
C ASN A 741 -2.02 37.13 -9.34
N GLU A 742 -1.09 36.33 -8.79
CA GLU A 742 0.17 35.96 -9.46
C GLU A 742 0.02 34.75 -10.39
N MET A 743 -1.15 34.06 -10.39
CA MET A 743 -1.34 32.81 -11.13
C MET A 743 -1.59 33.02 -12.63
N THR A 744 -0.50 33.25 -13.38
CA THR A 744 -0.52 33.62 -14.81
C THR A 744 -1.16 32.59 -15.75
N ASN A 745 -1.18 31.30 -15.40
CA ASN A 745 -1.72 30.20 -16.22
C ASN A 745 -3.06 29.64 -15.71
N LEU A 746 -3.67 30.24 -14.67
CA LEU A 746 -4.88 29.71 -14.04
C LEU A 746 -6.12 29.94 -14.90
N HIS A 747 -6.69 28.85 -15.42
CA HIS A 747 -7.91 28.88 -16.24
C HIS A 747 -9.18 28.69 -15.39
N PHE A 748 -9.11 27.89 -14.32
CA PHE A 748 -10.26 27.52 -13.50
C PHE A 748 -9.98 27.73 -12.00
N LEU A 749 -10.80 28.56 -11.36
CA LEU A 749 -10.74 28.82 -9.92
C LEU A 749 -12.09 28.51 -9.27
N ARG A 750 -12.13 27.56 -8.34
CA ARG A 750 -13.34 27.24 -7.56
C ARG A 750 -13.17 27.62 -6.09
N LEU A 751 -13.99 28.55 -5.63
CA LEU A 751 -14.04 29.08 -4.26
C LEU A 751 -15.49 29.07 -3.73
N ASP A 752 -16.40 28.36 -4.39
CA ASP A 752 -17.80 28.27 -4.00
C ASP A 752 -18.00 27.50 -2.68
N ASN A 753 -19.20 27.63 -2.12
CA ASN A 753 -19.64 26.96 -0.88
C ASN A 753 -18.83 27.30 0.40
N ASN A 754 -17.88 28.23 0.33
CA ASN A 754 -17.05 28.71 1.43
C ASN A 754 -17.77 29.73 2.35
N MET A 755 -16.99 30.42 3.19
CA MET A 755 -17.43 31.43 4.16
C MET A 755 -17.06 32.87 3.75
N ILE A 756 -16.67 33.11 2.49
CA ILE A 756 -16.03 34.36 2.03
C ILE A 756 -16.98 35.55 2.19
N ARG A 757 -16.47 36.67 2.72
CA ARG A 757 -17.28 37.88 3.03
C ARG A 757 -16.97 39.09 2.16
N SER A 758 -15.77 39.13 1.60
CA SER A 758 -15.25 40.26 0.84
C SER A 758 -14.12 39.81 -0.09
N ILE A 759 -14.04 40.42 -1.27
CA ILE A 759 -12.95 40.25 -2.22
C ILE A 759 -12.25 41.61 -2.31
N PRO A 760 -11.00 41.76 -1.79
CA PRO A 760 -10.25 42.99 -1.95
C PRO A 760 -9.71 43.10 -3.39
N ASP A 761 -9.45 44.33 -3.83
CA ASP A 761 -9.11 44.68 -5.22
C ASP A 761 -7.93 43.88 -5.79
N GLU A 762 -6.95 43.53 -4.96
CA GLU A 762 -5.71 42.82 -5.32
C GLU A 762 -5.81 41.29 -5.24
N ALA A 763 -6.93 40.70 -4.82
CA ALA A 763 -7.00 39.26 -4.55
C ALA A 763 -7.02 38.35 -5.79
N ILE A 764 -7.63 38.79 -6.89
CA ILE A 764 -7.86 37.96 -8.10
C ILE A 764 -7.21 38.59 -9.35
N CYS A 765 -7.09 39.92 -9.39
CA CYS A 765 -6.41 40.68 -10.43
C CYS A 765 -5.42 41.65 -9.77
N ASP A 766 -4.26 41.89 -10.38
CA ASP A 766 -3.41 43.02 -9.99
C ASP A 766 -3.97 44.33 -10.61
N PRO A 767 -4.43 45.31 -9.82
CA PRO A 767 -4.94 46.59 -10.34
C PRO A 767 -3.86 47.44 -11.04
N ASN A 768 -2.58 47.10 -10.90
CA ASN A 768 -1.47 47.74 -11.60
C ASN A 768 -1.17 47.11 -12.97
N HIS A 769 -1.67 45.90 -13.24
CA HIS A 769 -1.44 45.18 -14.49
C HIS A 769 -2.67 45.25 -15.42
N SER A 770 -2.47 45.75 -16.64
CA SER A 770 -3.54 45.96 -17.63
C SER A 770 -3.69 44.80 -18.64
N GLY A 771 -3.27 43.60 -18.25
CA GLY A 771 -3.36 42.38 -19.05
C GLY A 771 -4.64 41.59 -18.80
N ASP A 772 -5.21 41.04 -19.87
CA ASP A 772 -6.23 39.98 -19.77
C ASP A 772 -5.63 38.76 -19.05
N SER A 773 -6.31 38.26 -18.01
CA SER A 773 -5.97 37.00 -17.35
C SER A 773 -6.38 35.79 -18.20
N THR A 774 -5.72 34.65 -17.96
CA THR A 774 -6.08 33.33 -18.50
C THR A 774 -7.36 32.74 -17.90
N LEU A 775 -7.88 33.32 -16.80
CA LEU A 775 -9.10 32.89 -16.10
C LEU A 775 -10.32 32.77 -17.03
N VAL A 776 -10.72 31.53 -17.30
CA VAL A 776 -11.90 31.15 -18.08
C VAL A 776 -13.15 31.05 -17.20
N ALA A 777 -13.01 30.60 -15.95
CA ALA A 777 -14.10 30.53 -14.98
C ALA A 777 -13.64 30.75 -13.53
N VAL A 778 -14.41 31.54 -12.78
CA VAL A 778 -14.26 31.80 -11.35
C VAL A 778 -15.59 31.49 -10.66
N ARG A 779 -15.61 30.51 -9.74
CA ARG A 779 -16.80 30.11 -8.97
C ARG A 779 -16.72 30.66 -7.55
N LEU A 780 -17.76 31.38 -7.14
CA LEU A 780 -17.85 32.10 -5.86
C LEU A 780 -19.28 31.99 -5.27
N GLU A 781 -20.18 31.24 -5.89
CA GLU A 781 -21.53 30.96 -5.40
C GLU A 781 -21.53 30.32 -3.99
N ASN A 782 -22.64 30.45 -3.26
CA ASN A 782 -22.80 29.95 -1.90
C ASN A 782 -21.77 30.47 -0.86
N ASN A 783 -21.23 31.68 -1.05
CA ASN A 783 -20.46 32.43 -0.04
C ASN A 783 -21.35 33.47 0.68
N TYR A 784 -20.77 34.39 1.46
CA TYR A 784 -21.45 35.50 2.14
C TYR A 784 -21.02 36.88 1.60
N ILE A 785 -20.68 36.95 0.31
CA ILE A 785 -20.18 38.16 -0.36
C ILE A 785 -21.36 39.09 -0.63
N ASP A 786 -21.20 40.38 -0.30
CA ASP A 786 -22.15 41.43 -0.69
C ASP A 786 -21.79 42.00 -2.07
N PRO A 787 -22.58 41.75 -3.14
CA PRO A 787 -22.25 42.21 -4.48
C PRO A 787 -22.25 43.74 -4.65
N GLN A 788 -22.80 44.50 -3.69
CA GLN A 788 -22.76 45.98 -3.71
C GLN A 788 -21.44 46.55 -3.15
N LYS A 789 -20.61 45.71 -2.51
CA LYS A 789 -19.32 46.11 -1.90
C LYS A 789 -18.10 45.66 -2.69
N ILE A 790 -18.28 44.95 -3.80
CA ILE A 790 -17.17 44.50 -4.65
C ILE A 790 -16.65 45.68 -5.46
N SER A 791 -15.34 45.93 -5.43
CA SER A 791 -14.70 46.93 -6.27
C SER A 791 -14.73 46.51 -7.75
N PRO A 792 -14.98 47.45 -8.70
CA PRO A 792 -14.82 47.18 -10.13
C PRO A 792 -13.44 46.66 -10.55
N MET A 793 -12.39 46.88 -9.72
CA MET A 793 -11.03 46.41 -10.00
C MET A 793 -10.81 44.93 -9.69
N ALA A 794 -11.57 44.35 -8.75
CA ALA A 794 -11.36 42.98 -8.25
C ALA A 794 -11.54 41.87 -9.31
N PHE A 795 -12.18 42.18 -10.45
CA PHE A 795 -12.32 41.28 -11.61
C PHE A 795 -11.88 41.94 -12.93
N SER A 796 -11.11 43.03 -12.87
CA SER A 796 -10.73 43.86 -14.02
C SER A 796 -10.00 43.09 -15.14
N CYS A 797 -9.22 42.07 -14.78
CA CYS A 797 -8.47 41.20 -15.68
C CYS A 797 -9.31 40.04 -16.29
N VAL A 798 -10.56 39.82 -15.85
CA VAL A 798 -11.37 38.68 -16.30
C VAL A 798 -12.14 39.03 -17.58
N ARG A 799 -11.78 38.36 -18.67
CA ARG A 799 -12.16 38.71 -20.06
C ARG A 799 -13.68 38.73 -20.35
N SER A 800 -14.49 38.04 -19.54
CA SER A 800 -15.95 38.05 -19.65
C SER A 800 -16.60 38.08 -18.27
N ALA A 801 -17.59 38.95 -18.10
CA ALA A 801 -18.45 38.94 -16.91
C ALA A 801 -19.25 37.64 -16.76
N SER A 802 -19.40 36.82 -17.82
CA SER A 802 -20.02 35.49 -17.73
C SER A 802 -19.10 34.41 -17.14
N SER A 803 -17.80 34.69 -17.01
CA SER A 803 -16.83 33.77 -16.40
C SER A 803 -16.88 33.78 -14.87
N VAL A 804 -17.39 34.87 -14.26
CA VAL A 804 -17.50 35.01 -12.80
C VAL A 804 -18.91 34.63 -12.36
N VAL A 805 -19.04 33.51 -11.66
CA VAL A 805 -20.33 33.07 -11.08
C VAL A 805 -20.37 33.48 -9.61
N LEU A 806 -21.17 34.51 -9.32
CA LEU A 806 -21.26 35.14 -8.00
C LEU A 806 -22.57 34.83 -7.27
N LYS A 807 -23.53 34.12 -7.90
CA LYS A 807 -24.87 33.89 -7.32
C LYS A 807 -25.30 32.43 -7.47
N PRO A 808 -26.04 31.87 -6.50
CA PRO A 808 -26.55 32.51 -5.27
C PRO A 808 -25.47 32.82 -4.22
N GLN A 809 -25.84 33.53 -3.15
CA GLN A 809 -25.03 33.78 -1.94
C GLN A 809 -25.88 33.44 -0.72
N LYS A 810 -25.26 32.94 0.35
CA LYS A 810 -25.88 32.64 1.64
C LYS A 810 -26.24 33.95 2.35
N THR A 811 -27.50 34.10 2.76
CA THR A 811 -27.92 35.18 3.68
C THR A 811 -27.41 34.90 5.10
N LYS A 812 -27.03 35.95 5.81
CA LYS A 812 -26.75 35.90 7.25
C LYS A 812 -28.04 35.89 8.08
#